data_AF-A0A523U6W2-F1
#
_entry.id   AF-A0A523U6W2-F1
#
_cell.length_a   1.000
_cell.length_b   1.000
_cell.length_c   1.000
_cell.angle_alpha   90.00
_cell.angle_beta   90.00
_cell.angle_gamma   90.00
#
_symmetry.space_group_name_H-M   'P 1'
#
loop_
_entity.id
_entity.type
_entity.pdbx_description
1 polymer ?
#
loop_
_entity_poly.entity_id
_entity_poly.type
_entity_poly.pdbx_seq_one_letter_code
_entity_poly.pdbx_strand_id
1 'polypeptide(L)'
;MPLQQGDILRDRYRIEGQLGKGGMGAVFLAHDLTLDIKVAVKENLNPSPESERQFRREARLLATLRHPNLPRVTDHFILEERQYLVMDFVKGVDLHTQVAKQPPTPDEVLTWAESICGALSYLHSRKPPVIHRDIKPANLKLQPGGNIVLVDFGIAKVFDQSQTTTGARGLTPGFSPPEQYGGQRTDARSDQYSLAATLYSFLTNQRPADSIQRMLGKEFLKPVREVNPAVPEHVEAALERALALKQEERFPDMASFCMALAGRMQLETIRAPLKTPVPPKSRKVGLWIGLGILALILLGGGAALALSGVLPFGGSRAQPTETTVAVVAQPENTTTPTPIPHTATPIPEPSSTPTQTPTPTATTIVIGGGGRIAFISDREDGRTLQIWTMNADGSDPRQLTYGPGNKGQPRWSIDGTKIIYTAPGGSDTYGNDLGLDLFVINVDRSGEPTNLTESTGDDFDPAWSPDGSQIAFTSTRVNSLKQVFVTSVECNPAPETCSITETARNVTAGYAVEYAPTWSPNGQTLAVIASINRAPGRIFLRPAEGGEPSWFDLQDRIIGADHLSWSSNGQFIAFTWLVKYGKQEIYIAYAQNPGLDPISLTSSLGNKEPAFSPNNQWIVFTSTRDQNPEIYIMTNTGSGQTNLTQNPGRDLQPDWQPHPGE
;
A
#
# COMPACT_ATOMS: atom_id res chain seq x y z
N MET A 1 -23.83 -5.35 -26.07
CA MET A 1 -24.38 -3.97 -25.99
C MET A 1 -24.98 -3.73 -24.60
N PRO A 2 -25.20 -2.49 -24.12
CA PRO A 2 -25.94 -2.28 -22.86
C PRO A 2 -27.40 -2.74 -23.03
N LEU A 3 -27.98 -3.35 -21.99
CA LEU A 3 -29.37 -3.81 -22.01
C LEU A 3 -30.33 -2.62 -22.15
N GLN A 4 -31.35 -2.79 -22.99
CA GLN A 4 -32.40 -1.82 -23.25
C GLN A 4 -33.77 -2.33 -22.80
N GLN A 5 -34.70 -1.40 -22.61
CA GLN A 5 -36.09 -1.74 -22.34
C GLN A 5 -36.66 -2.56 -23.51
N GLY A 6 -37.28 -3.70 -23.18
CA GLY A 6 -37.81 -4.64 -24.16
C GLY A 6 -36.91 -5.86 -24.42
N ASP A 7 -35.62 -5.79 -24.09
CA ASP A 7 -34.70 -6.92 -24.21
C ASP A 7 -35.20 -8.11 -23.39
N ILE A 8 -35.07 -9.31 -23.93
CA ILE A 8 -35.48 -10.56 -23.26
C ILE A 8 -34.25 -11.39 -22.96
N LEU A 9 -33.98 -11.61 -21.67
CA LEU A 9 -32.90 -12.47 -21.20
C LEU A 9 -33.43 -13.89 -21.02
N ARG A 10 -32.71 -14.87 -21.59
CA ARG A 10 -32.99 -16.31 -21.46
C ARG A 10 -34.45 -16.68 -21.77
N ASP A 11 -35.03 -16.01 -22.78
CA ASP A 11 -36.42 -16.17 -23.22
C ASP A 11 -37.48 -16.03 -22.12
N ARG A 12 -37.13 -15.40 -20.98
CA ARG A 12 -37.97 -15.39 -19.78
C ARG A 12 -38.03 -14.03 -19.09
N TYR A 13 -36.94 -13.30 -19.02
CA TYR A 13 -36.89 -12.05 -18.25
C TYR A 13 -36.87 -10.86 -19.21
N ARG A 14 -38.02 -10.18 -19.36
CA ARG A 14 -38.12 -8.97 -20.19
C ARG A 14 -37.73 -7.75 -19.38
N ILE A 15 -36.71 -7.00 -19.82
CA ILE A 15 -36.28 -5.77 -19.17
C ILE A 15 -37.34 -4.68 -19.34
N GLU A 16 -37.82 -4.12 -18.23
CA GLU A 16 -38.78 -3.01 -18.21
C GLU A 16 -38.11 -1.64 -18.05
N GLY A 17 -36.94 -1.59 -17.42
CA GLY A 17 -36.20 -0.36 -17.23
C GLY A 17 -35.03 -0.51 -16.26
N GLN A 18 -34.13 0.46 -16.26
CA GLN A 18 -32.98 0.46 -15.35
C GLN A 18 -33.34 1.04 -13.99
N LEU A 19 -33.02 0.33 -12.91
CA LEU A 19 -33.21 0.77 -11.52
C LEU A 19 -32.01 1.53 -10.98
N GLY A 20 -30.80 1.19 -11.43
CA GLY A 20 -29.56 1.87 -11.02
C GLY A 20 -28.33 1.44 -11.82
N LYS A 21 -27.29 2.28 -11.80
CA LYS A 21 -25.98 2.02 -12.42
C LYS A 21 -24.88 2.29 -11.39
N GLY A 22 -23.99 1.34 -11.18
CA GLY A 22 -22.82 1.47 -10.29
C GLY A 22 -21.51 1.16 -11.00
N GLY A 23 -20.39 1.26 -10.29
CA GLY A 23 -19.04 0.98 -10.83
C GLY A 23 -18.76 -0.49 -11.14
N MET A 24 -19.63 -1.41 -10.72
CA MET A 24 -19.47 -2.88 -10.85
C MET A 24 -20.56 -3.54 -11.70
N GLY A 25 -21.50 -2.77 -12.25
CA GLY A 25 -22.64 -3.33 -12.97
C GLY A 25 -23.88 -2.42 -12.99
N ALA A 26 -24.99 -2.97 -13.47
CA ALA A 26 -26.29 -2.31 -13.53
C ALA A 26 -27.40 -3.21 -12.97
N VAL A 27 -28.42 -2.60 -12.37
CA VAL A 27 -29.60 -3.30 -11.87
C VAL A 27 -30.81 -2.85 -12.66
N PHE A 28 -31.59 -3.80 -13.16
CA PHE A 28 -32.74 -3.59 -14.01
C PHE A 28 -34.00 -4.15 -13.36
N LEU A 29 -35.13 -3.47 -13.57
CA LEU A 29 -36.45 -4.03 -13.36
C LEU A 29 -36.77 -4.91 -14.56
N ALA A 30 -37.22 -6.14 -14.31
CA ALA A 30 -37.64 -7.05 -15.34
C ALA A 30 -38.97 -7.72 -14.98
N HIS A 31 -39.66 -8.21 -16.00
CA HIS A 31 -40.85 -9.03 -15.88
C HIS A 31 -40.49 -10.49 -16.20
N ASP A 32 -40.72 -11.40 -15.24
CA ASP A 32 -40.60 -12.83 -15.45
C ASP A 32 -41.84 -13.31 -16.22
N LEU A 33 -41.68 -13.57 -17.52
CA LEU A 33 -42.76 -13.94 -18.43
C LEU A 33 -43.36 -15.33 -18.13
N THR A 34 -42.66 -16.19 -17.38
CA THR A 34 -43.16 -17.50 -16.99
C THR A 34 -44.00 -17.42 -15.73
N LEU A 35 -43.55 -16.65 -14.74
CA LEU A 35 -44.23 -16.53 -13.44
C LEU A 35 -45.20 -15.35 -13.37
N ASP A 36 -45.19 -14.45 -14.37
CA ASP A 36 -46.00 -13.22 -14.45
C ASP A 36 -45.80 -12.30 -13.23
N ILE A 37 -44.54 -12.11 -12.84
CA ILE A 37 -44.14 -11.28 -11.70
C ILE A 37 -42.97 -10.35 -12.01
N LYS A 38 -42.89 -9.24 -11.29
CA LYS A 38 -41.74 -8.32 -11.37
C LYS A 38 -40.55 -8.85 -10.56
N VAL A 39 -39.36 -8.78 -11.16
CA VAL A 39 -38.08 -9.19 -10.57
C VAL A 39 -37.02 -8.11 -10.78
N ALA A 40 -35.97 -8.13 -9.98
CA ALA A 40 -34.77 -7.33 -10.21
C ALA A 40 -33.67 -8.20 -10.82
N VAL A 41 -33.03 -7.73 -11.88
CA VAL A 41 -31.93 -8.40 -12.56
C VAL A 41 -30.67 -7.56 -12.42
N LYS A 42 -29.65 -8.12 -11.77
CA LYS A 42 -28.33 -7.50 -11.61
C LYS A 42 -27.37 -8.06 -12.63
N GLU A 43 -26.77 -7.19 -13.42
CA GLU A 43 -25.73 -7.48 -14.41
C GLU A 43 -24.35 -7.14 -13.83
N ASN A 44 -23.42 -8.09 -13.88
CA ASN A 44 -22.00 -7.87 -13.59
C ASN A 44 -21.16 -8.10 -14.85
N LEU A 45 -20.20 -7.21 -15.10
CA LEU A 45 -19.27 -7.27 -16.23
C LEU A 45 -17.92 -7.80 -15.71
N ASN A 46 -17.67 -9.11 -15.80
CA ASN A 46 -16.35 -9.67 -15.47
C ASN A 46 -16.05 -10.91 -16.34
N PRO A 47 -15.08 -10.83 -17.29
CA PRO A 47 -14.85 -11.85 -18.31
C PRO A 47 -13.90 -12.99 -17.91
N SER A 48 -13.40 -13.09 -16.66
CA SER A 48 -12.45 -14.15 -16.31
C SER A 48 -13.12 -15.51 -15.97
N PRO A 49 -12.57 -16.66 -16.42
CA PRO A 49 -13.09 -17.99 -16.08
C PRO A 49 -13.11 -18.31 -14.57
N GLU A 50 -12.22 -17.70 -13.79
CA GLU A 50 -12.18 -17.82 -12.33
C GLU A 50 -13.30 -17.04 -11.65
N SER A 51 -13.58 -15.83 -12.14
CA SER A 51 -14.73 -15.03 -11.70
C SER A 51 -16.04 -15.75 -11.93
N GLU A 52 -16.19 -16.43 -13.07
CA GLU A 52 -17.39 -17.22 -13.37
C GLU A 52 -17.60 -18.39 -12.38
N ARG A 53 -16.54 -19.15 -12.08
CA ARG A 53 -16.62 -20.27 -11.12
C ARG A 53 -17.00 -19.79 -9.73
N GLN A 54 -16.42 -18.67 -9.30
CA GLN A 54 -16.75 -18.06 -8.01
C GLN A 54 -18.17 -17.49 -7.98
N PHE A 55 -18.60 -16.78 -9.03
CA PHE A 55 -19.95 -16.25 -9.17
C PHE A 55 -20.99 -17.35 -9.06
N ARG A 56 -20.83 -18.47 -9.78
CA ARG A 56 -21.75 -19.62 -9.70
C ARG A 56 -21.82 -20.20 -8.29
N ARG A 57 -20.69 -20.28 -7.57
CA ARG A 57 -20.65 -20.79 -6.18
C ARG A 57 -21.39 -19.85 -5.22
N GLU A 58 -21.16 -18.54 -5.33
CA GLU A 58 -21.80 -17.54 -4.48
C GLU A 58 -23.30 -17.40 -4.80
N ALA A 59 -23.69 -17.37 -6.08
CA ALA A 59 -25.08 -17.31 -6.51
C ALA A 59 -25.89 -18.51 -6.00
N ARG A 60 -25.32 -19.72 -6.02
CA ARG A 60 -25.94 -20.91 -5.41
C ARG A 60 -26.15 -20.76 -3.92
N LEU A 61 -25.15 -20.23 -3.20
CA LEU A 61 -25.27 -19.99 -1.77
C LEU A 61 -26.40 -19.00 -1.47
N LEU A 62 -26.46 -17.89 -2.20
CA LEU A 62 -27.49 -16.87 -2.04
C LEU A 62 -28.90 -17.38 -2.37
N ALA A 63 -29.02 -18.26 -3.36
CA ALA A 63 -30.29 -18.90 -3.71
C ALA A 63 -30.86 -19.78 -2.58
N THR A 64 -30.03 -20.20 -1.60
CA THR A 64 -30.50 -20.93 -0.40
C THR A 64 -31.01 -20.03 0.72
N LEU A 65 -30.75 -18.72 0.65
CA LEU A 65 -31.03 -17.79 1.74
C LEU A 65 -32.51 -17.41 1.78
N ARG A 66 -33.11 -17.44 2.96
CA ARG A 66 -34.50 -17.05 3.22
C ARG A 66 -34.56 -16.26 4.50
N HIS A 67 -34.90 -14.98 4.39
CA HIS A 67 -35.08 -14.07 5.52
C HIS A 67 -36.04 -12.93 5.12
N PRO A 68 -36.95 -12.46 5.98
CA PRO A 68 -37.92 -11.41 5.64
C PRO A 68 -37.26 -10.08 5.24
N ASN A 69 -36.09 -9.76 5.80
CA ASN A 69 -35.35 -8.51 5.52
C ASN A 69 -34.25 -8.67 4.45
N LEU A 70 -34.26 -9.75 3.66
CA LEU A 70 -33.34 -9.96 2.53
C LEU A 70 -34.14 -10.35 1.28
N PRO A 71 -33.79 -9.85 0.08
CA PRO A 71 -34.40 -10.31 -1.16
C PRO A 71 -34.01 -11.77 -1.43
N ARG A 72 -34.97 -12.57 -1.92
CA ARG A 72 -34.68 -13.92 -2.36
C ARG A 72 -34.02 -13.89 -3.74
N VAL A 73 -32.92 -14.61 -3.89
CA VAL A 73 -32.34 -14.91 -5.19
C VAL A 73 -33.08 -16.11 -5.79
N THR A 74 -33.61 -15.93 -7.00
CA THR A 74 -34.46 -16.92 -7.68
C THR A 74 -33.75 -17.61 -8.84
N ASP A 75 -32.87 -16.93 -9.56
CA ASP A 75 -32.13 -17.50 -10.68
C ASP A 75 -30.75 -16.84 -10.84
N HIS A 76 -29.85 -17.53 -11.52
CA HIS A 76 -28.58 -16.97 -11.99
C HIS A 76 -28.19 -17.63 -13.31
N PHE A 77 -27.63 -16.85 -14.23
CA PHE A 77 -27.18 -17.35 -15.52
C PHE A 77 -26.09 -16.47 -16.11
N ILE A 78 -25.46 -16.98 -17.16
CA ILE A 78 -24.42 -16.28 -17.90
C ILE A 78 -24.87 -16.23 -19.37
N LEU A 79 -24.80 -15.05 -19.96
CA LEU A 79 -25.19 -14.78 -21.34
C LEU A 79 -24.18 -13.79 -21.93
N GLU A 80 -23.61 -14.11 -23.09
CA GLU A 80 -22.61 -13.26 -23.77
C GLU A 80 -21.47 -12.78 -22.85
N GLU A 81 -20.89 -13.70 -22.06
CA GLU A 81 -19.80 -13.42 -21.09
C GLU A 81 -20.16 -12.45 -19.96
N ARG A 82 -21.47 -12.24 -19.72
CA ARG A 82 -21.99 -11.43 -18.62
C ARG A 82 -22.73 -12.28 -17.61
N GLN A 83 -22.57 -11.92 -16.35
CA GLN A 83 -23.17 -12.64 -15.23
C GLN A 83 -24.44 -11.93 -14.78
N TYR A 84 -25.53 -12.68 -14.70
CA TYR A 84 -26.84 -12.17 -14.31
C TYR A 84 -27.34 -12.87 -13.04
N LEU A 85 -27.80 -12.07 -12.09
CA LEU A 85 -28.43 -12.54 -10.86
C LEU A 85 -29.87 -12.00 -10.78
N VAL A 86 -30.84 -12.91 -10.70
CA VAL A 86 -32.26 -12.57 -10.60
C VAL A 86 -32.72 -12.70 -9.15
N MET A 87 -33.39 -11.66 -8.66
CA MET A 87 -33.85 -11.58 -7.28
C MET A 87 -35.23 -10.92 -7.17
N ASP A 88 -35.89 -11.09 -6.03
CA ASP A 88 -37.19 -10.46 -5.76
C ASP A 88 -37.09 -8.93 -5.94
N PHE A 89 -38.06 -8.35 -6.66
CA PHE A 89 -38.16 -6.89 -6.75
C PHE A 89 -38.77 -6.32 -5.46
N VAL A 90 -37.94 -5.62 -4.69
CA VAL A 90 -38.37 -4.96 -3.46
C VAL A 90 -39.00 -3.60 -3.78
N LYS A 91 -40.33 -3.54 -3.68
CA LYS A 91 -41.13 -2.29 -3.73
C LYS A 91 -40.88 -1.46 -2.48
N GLY A 92 -40.61 -0.17 -2.63
CA GLY A 92 -40.35 0.74 -1.51
C GLY A 92 -39.50 1.94 -1.90
N VAL A 93 -39.32 2.86 -0.95
CA VAL A 93 -38.43 4.02 -1.09
C VAL A 93 -37.04 3.67 -0.59
N ASP A 94 -36.01 4.24 -1.23
CA ASP A 94 -34.64 4.20 -0.72
C ASP A 94 -34.56 5.02 0.59
N LEU A 95 -34.07 4.41 1.67
CA LEU A 95 -33.95 5.08 2.96
C LEU A 95 -33.06 6.32 2.87
N HIS A 96 -32.05 6.34 1.98
CA HIS A 96 -31.22 7.52 1.76
C HIS A 96 -32.06 8.74 1.35
N THR A 97 -33.05 8.54 0.48
CA THR A 97 -33.94 9.61 0.00
C THR A 97 -34.96 10.01 1.06
N GLN A 98 -35.49 9.04 1.80
CA GLN A 98 -36.49 9.30 2.83
C GLN A 98 -35.90 10.09 4.00
N VAL A 99 -34.73 9.68 4.50
CA VAL A 99 -34.04 10.32 5.63
C VAL A 99 -33.61 11.75 5.29
N ALA A 100 -33.22 12.00 4.04
CA ALA A 100 -32.89 13.36 3.58
C ALA A 100 -34.11 14.31 3.58
N LYS A 101 -35.33 13.79 3.42
CA LYS A 101 -36.57 14.58 3.46
C LYS A 101 -37.09 14.76 4.89
N GLN A 102 -37.05 13.70 5.68
CA GLN A 102 -37.52 13.69 7.05
C GLN A 102 -36.56 12.83 7.89
N PRO A 103 -35.74 13.47 8.75
CA PRO A 103 -34.85 12.74 9.65
C PRO A 103 -35.66 11.81 10.57
N PRO A 104 -35.25 10.55 10.74
CA PRO A 104 -35.94 9.59 11.58
C PRO A 104 -35.67 9.88 13.07
N THR A 105 -36.61 9.47 13.90
CA THR A 105 -36.40 9.42 15.36
C THR A 105 -35.43 8.30 15.74
N PRO A 106 -34.74 8.39 16.89
CA PRO A 106 -33.89 7.29 17.38
C PRO A 106 -34.63 5.95 17.47
N ASP A 107 -35.90 5.95 17.87
CA ASP A 107 -36.72 4.73 18.00
C ASP A 107 -37.01 4.07 16.65
N GLU A 108 -37.27 4.86 15.61
CA GLU A 108 -37.42 4.34 14.24
C GLU A 108 -36.12 3.71 13.74
N VAL A 109 -34.98 4.37 13.97
CA VAL A 109 -33.66 3.85 13.59
C VAL A 109 -33.35 2.55 14.32
N LEU A 110 -33.68 2.43 15.61
CA LEU A 110 -33.47 1.21 16.38
C LEU A 110 -34.38 0.06 15.91
N THR A 111 -35.62 0.37 15.53
CA THR A 111 -36.54 -0.61 14.93
C THR A 111 -35.98 -1.18 13.61
N TRP A 112 -35.41 -0.31 12.78
CA TRP A 112 -34.72 -0.74 11.57
C TRP A 112 -33.45 -1.54 11.88
N ALA A 113 -32.67 -1.09 12.87
CA ALA A 113 -31.45 -1.77 13.30
C ALA A 113 -31.74 -3.21 13.73
N GLU A 114 -32.80 -3.46 14.50
CA GLU A 114 -33.21 -4.80 14.95
C GLU A 114 -33.50 -5.73 13.76
N SER A 115 -34.23 -5.23 12.75
CA SER A 115 -34.55 -5.99 11.54
C SER A 115 -33.29 -6.37 10.75
N ILE A 116 -32.36 -5.43 10.56
CA ILE A 116 -31.11 -5.68 9.83
C ILE A 116 -30.14 -6.54 10.65
N CYS A 117 -30.11 -6.37 11.96
CA CYS A 117 -29.42 -7.24 12.90
C CYS A 117 -29.83 -8.72 12.74
N GLY A 118 -31.13 -8.99 12.64
CA GLY A 118 -31.65 -10.33 12.36
C GLY A 118 -31.15 -10.89 11.04
N ALA A 119 -31.20 -10.10 9.97
CA ALA A 119 -30.71 -10.49 8.65
C ALA A 119 -29.21 -10.81 8.64
N LEU A 120 -28.38 -9.94 9.21
CA LEU A 120 -26.93 -10.13 9.23
C LEU A 120 -26.53 -11.31 10.14
N SER A 121 -27.18 -11.47 11.28
CA SER A 121 -26.97 -12.65 12.15
C SER A 121 -27.32 -13.94 11.41
N TYR A 122 -28.41 -13.95 10.63
CA TYR A 122 -28.80 -15.08 9.79
C TYR A 122 -27.73 -15.39 8.72
N LEU A 123 -27.19 -14.38 8.05
CA LEU A 123 -26.11 -14.54 7.05
C LEU A 123 -24.82 -15.07 7.66
N HIS A 124 -24.40 -14.52 8.79
CA HIS A 124 -23.17 -14.88 9.49
C HIS A 124 -23.23 -16.29 10.07
N SER A 125 -24.43 -16.81 10.37
CA SER A 125 -24.62 -18.17 10.90
C SER A 125 -24.58 -19.26 9.83
N ARG A 126 -24.48 -18.92 8.54
CA ARG A 126 -24.38 -19.90 7.45
C ARG A 126 -23.02 -20.63 7.50
N LYS A 127 -22.91 -21.78 6.84
CA LYS A 127 -21.66 -22.55 6.74
C LYS A 127 -21.33 -22.80 5.26
N PRO A 128 -20.31 -22.12 4.69
CA PRO A 128 -19.51 -21.05 5.30
C PRO A 128 -20.33 -19.77 5.58
N PRO A 129 -19.89 -18.88 6.50
CA PRO A 129 -20.54 -17.61 6.77
C PRO A 129 -20.64 -16.74 5.51
N VAL A 130 -21.77 -16.06 5.32
CA VAL A 130 -21.98 -15.11 4.22
C VAL A 130 -21.76 -13.70 4.73
N ILE A 131 -20.81 -12.97 4.15
CA ILE A 131 -20.51 -11.57 4.52
C ILE A 131 -21.08 -10.64 3.45
N HIS A 132 -21.84 -9.61 3.85
CA HIS A 132 -22.57 -8.74 2.93
C HIS A 132 -21.65 -7.77 2.16
N ARG A 133 -20.68 -7.16 2.86
CA ARG A 133 -19.61 -6.28 2.34
C ARG A 133 -20.01 -4.94 1.71
N ASP A 134 -21.29 -4.62 1.60
CA ASP A 134 -21.76 -3.32 1.06
C ASP A 134 -22.99 -2.79 1.81
N ILE A 135 -22.93 -2.67 3.14
CA ILE A 135 -24.03 -2.11 3.93
C ILE A 135 -23.88 -0.58 3.97
N LYS A 136 -24.91 0.12 3.51
CA LYS A 136 -24.99 1.60 3.47
C LYS A 136 -26.45 2.04 3.29
N PRO A 137 -26.79 3.33 3.56
CA PRO A 137 -28.15 3.84 3.39
C PRO A 137 -28.82 3.50 2.05
N ALA A 138 -28.09 3.65 0.93
CA ALA A 138 -28.60 3.40 -0.43
C ALA A 138 -28.96 1.93 -0.71
N ASN A 139 -28.50 1.00 0.12
CA ASN A 139 -28.77 -0.43 -0.01
C ASN A 139 -29.89 -0.88 0.97
N LEU A 140 -30.59 0.05 1.62
CA LEU A 140 -31.71 -0.24 2.50
C LEU A 140 -32.99 0.34 1.90
N LYS A 141 -34.02 -0.49 1.74
CA LYS A 141 -35.34 -0.09 1.24
C LYS A 141 -36.41 -0.17 2.31
N LEU A 142 -37.24 0.86 2.40
CA LEU A 142 -38.41 0.91 3.27
C LEU A 142 -39.66 0.58 2.45
N GLN A 143 -40.31 -0.53 2.79
CA GLN A 143 -41.56 -0.92 2.16
C GLN A 143 -42.74 -0.11 2.75
N PRO A 144 -43.87 0.05 2.03
CA PRO A 144 -45.03 0.79 2.52
C PRO A 144 -45.60 0.32 3.87
N GLY A 145 -45.34 -0.92 4.27
CA GLY A 145 -45.74 -1.49 5.56
C GLY A 145 -44.75 -1.25 6.71
N GLY A 146 -43.71 -0.42 6.52
CA GLY A 146 -42.68 -0.13 7.53
C GLY A 146 -41.54 -1.15 7.61
N ASN A 147 -41.62 -2.25 6.85
CA ASN A 147 -40.56 -3.26 6.81
C ASN A 147 -39.33 -2.74 6.05
N ILE A 148 -38.15 -2.88 6.64
CA ILE A 148 -36.87 -2.58 6.01
C ILE A 148 -36.27 -3.82 5.37
N VAL A 149 -35.69 -3.68 4.17
CA VAL A 149 -35.04 -4.77 3.45
C VAL A 149 -33.65 -4.34 3.02
N LEU A 150 -32.64 -5.15 3.35
CA LEU A 150 -31.26 -4.97 2.88
C LEU A 150 -31.14 -5.59 1.49
N VAL A 151 -30.93 -4.73 0.50
CA VAL A 151 -30.76 -5.11 -0.90
C VAL A 151 -29.28 -5.08 -1.28
N ASP A 152 -28.94 -5.73 -2.39
CA ASP A 152 -27.61 -5.71 -3.02
C ASP A 152 -26.44 -6.27 -2.18
N PHE A 153 -26.22 -7.58 -2.30
CA PHE A 153 -24.98 -8.21 -1.84
C PHE A 153 -23.76 -7.72 -2.67
N GLY A 154 -22.63 -7.51 -1.99
CA GLY A 154 -21.35 -7.13 -2.59
C GLY A 154 -20.60 -8.26 -3.32
N ILE A 155 -21.32 -9.14 -4.03
CA ILE A 155 -20.82 -10.37 -4.69
C ILE A 155 -19.76 -10.06 -5.75
N ALA A 156 -19.86 -8.90 -6.40
CA ALA A 156 -18.93 -8.47 -7.43
C ALA A 156 -17.57 -7.97 -6.87
N LYS A 157 -17.40 -7.89 -5.54
CA LYS A 157 -16.15 -7.45 -4.89
C LYS A 157 -15.18 -8.63 -4.68
N VAL A 158 -15.01 -9.46 -5.71
CA VAL A 158 -13.98 -10.50 -5.69
C VAL A 158 -12.64 -9.84 -5.94
N PHE A 159 -11.74 -9.99 -4.97
CA PHE A 159 -10.32 -9.64 -5.11
C PHE A 159 -9.70 -10.57 -6.15
N ASP A 160 -9.39 -10.01 -7.32
CA ASP A 160 -8.43 -10.60 -8.24
C ASP A 160 -7.03 -10.26 -7.72
N GLN A 161 -6.27 -11.26 -7.27
CA GLN A 161 -4.88 -11.09 -6.80
C GLN A 161 -3.91 -10.76 -7.95
N SER A 162 -4.36 -10.87 -9.22
CA SER A 162 -3.56 -10.58 -10.41
C SER A 162 -3.76 -9.17 -10.98
N GLN A 163 -4.67 -8.36 -10.42
CA GLN A 163 -4.89 -6.98 -10.87
C GLN A 163 -4.18 -5.95 -9.98
N THR A 164 -3.08 -5.43 -10.51
CA THR A 164 -2.49 -4.16 -10.09
C THR A 164 -3.43 -2.99 -10.42
N THR A 165 -3.66 -2.14 -9.43
CA THR A 165 -4.01 -0.70 -9.57
C THR A 165 -5.18 -0.35 -10.51
N THR A 166 -6.42 -0.73 -10.20
CA THR A 166 -7.68 0.05 -10.46
C THR A 166 -8.94 -0.71 -10.01
N GLY A 167 -9.02 -1.10 -8.72
CA GLY A 167 -10.12 -1.95 -8.21
C GLY A 167 -11.11 -1.31 -7.24
N ALA A 168 -10.96 -0.04 -6.84
CA ALA A 168 -11.84 0.59 -5.84
C ALA A 168 -13.19 1.07 -6.41
N ARG A 169 -13.75 0.40 -7.43
CA ARG A 169 -15.01 0.81 -8.08
C ARG A 169 -16.29 0.43 -7.32
N GLY A 170 -16.22 0.18 -6.00
CA GLY A 170 -17.40 -0.19 -5.21
C GLY A 170 -17.33 0.02 -3.69
N LEU A 171 -16.29 0.66 -3.15
CA LEU A 171 -16.23 1.01 -1.72
C LEU A 171 -16.81 2.41 -1.49
N THR A 172 -17.58 2.58 -0.41
CA THR A 172 -18.27 3.86 -0.13
C THR A 172 -17.61 4.51 1.09
N PRO A 173 -16.89 5.64 0.94
CA PRO A 173 -16.18 6.31 2.05
C PRO A 173 -17.06 6.52 3.28
N GLY A 174 -16.52 6.41 4.49
CA GLY A 174 -17.29 6.51 5.75
C GLY A 174 -18.12 5.29 6.15
N PHE A 175 -18.62 4.49 5.21
CA PHE A 175 -19.44 3.30 5.53
C PHE A 175 -18.63 2.00 5.53
N SER A 176 -17.60 1.91 4.70
CA SER A 176 -16.70 0.75 4.71
C SER A 176 -15.68 0.85 5.84
N PRO A 177 -15.37 -0.24 6.57
CA PRO A 177 -14.29 -0.28 7.55
C PRO A 177 -12.90 -0.34 6.88
N PRO A 178 -11.80 -0.07 7.62
CA PRO A 178 -10.46 0.00 7.06
C PRO A 178 -10.01 -1.29 6.38
N GLU A 179 -10.38 -2.46 6.92
CA GLU A 179 -10.00 -3.75 6.35
C GLU A 179 -10.54 -3.96 4.92
N GLN A 180 -11.61 -3.28 4.52
CA GLN A 180 -12.16 -3.39 3.16
C GLN A 180 -11.34 -2.61 2.11
N TYR A 181 -10.56 -1.61 2.51
CA TYR A 181 -9.77 -0.79 1.56
C TYR A 181 -8.41 -1.41 1.22
N GLY A 182 -7.85 -2.21 2.13
CA GLY A 182 -6.47 -2.72 2.03
C GLY A 182 -6.34 -4.23 1.77
N GLY A 183 -7.39 -4.90 1.29
CA GLY A 183 -7.33 -6.34 0.98
C GLY A 183 -7.18 -7.26 2.20
N GLN A 184 -7.46 -6.76 3.41
CA GLN A 184 -7.49 -7.58 4.61
C GLN A 184 -8.70 -8.53 4.59
N ARG A 185 -8.60 -9.69 5.25
CA ARG A 185 -9.73 -10.64 5.36
C ARG A 185 -10.93 -9.97 6.04
N THR A 186 -12.01 -9.78 5.28
CA THR A 186 -13.30 -9.33 5.82
C THR A 186 -14.00 -10.49 6.54
N ASP A 187 -14.57 -10.22 7.71
CA ASP A 187 -15.42 -11.17 8.42
C ASP A 187 -16.76 -10.51 8.85
N ALA A 188 -17.51 -11.19 9.72
CA ALA A 188 -18.79 -10.70 10.24
C ALA A 188 -18.70 -9.30 10.89
N ARG A 189 -17.53 -8.94 11.45
CA ARG A 189 -17.29 -7.67 12.12
C ARG A 189 -17.11 -6.53 11.12
N SER A 190 -16.81 -6.81 9.85
CA SER A 190 -16.81 -5.80 8.79
C SER A 190 -18.23 -5.31 8.48
N ASP A 191 -19.20 -6.23 8.45
CA ASP A 191 -20.63 -5.87 8.31
C ASP A 191 -21.15 -5.12 9.54
N GLN A 192 -20.66 -5.47 10.74
CA GLN A 192 -20.97 -4.75 11.98
C GLN A 192 -20.55 -3.28 11.93
N TYR A 193 -19.33 -2.98 11.48
CA TYR A 193 -18.88 -1.60 11.30
C TYR A 193 -19.76 -0.87 10.29
N SER A 194 -20.05 -1.52 9.16
CA SER A 194 -20.82 -0.91 8.07
C SER A 194 -22.26 -0.59 8.49
N LEU A 195 -22.88 -1.48 9.28
CA LEU A 195 -24.16 -1.22 9.92
C LEU A 195 -24.05 -0.06 10.92
N ALA A 196 -23.06 -0.05 11.81
CA ALA A 196 -22.88 1.02 12.78
C ALA A 196 -22.68 2.40 12.11
N ALA A 197 -21.92 2.47 11.01
CA ALA A 197 -21.73 3.67 10.22
C ALA A 197 -23.04 4.14 9.56
N THR A 198 -23.86 3.19 9.09
CA THR A 198 -25.19 3.47 8.55
C THR A 198 -26.14 4.02 9.60
N LEU A 199 -26.17 3.42 10.79
CA LEU A 199 -26.98 3.90 11.91
C LEU A 199 -26.53 5.27 12.41
N TYR A 200 -25.22 5.50 12.52
CA TYR A 200 -24.65 6.82 12.83
C TYR A 200 -25.16 7.88 11.84
N SER A 201 -25.15 7.54 10.55
CA SER A 201 -25.64 8.45 9.51
C SER A 201 -27.11 8.80 9.65
N PHE A 202 -27.96 7.84 10.01
CA PHE A 202 -29.38 8.11 10.24
C PHE A 202 -29.63 8.94 11.50
N LEU A 203 -28.91 8.68 12.58
CA LEU A 203 -29.09 9.39 13.85
C LEU A 203 -28.55 10.82 13.83
N THR A 204 -27.54 11.10 13.01
CA THR A 204 -26.88 12.42 12.95
C THR A 204 -27.25 13.22 11.71
N ASN A 205 -27.87 12.57 10.71
CA ASN A 205 -28.04 13.10 9.35
C ASN A 205 -26.70 13.58 8.73
N GLN A 206 -25.57 13.02 9.17
CA GLN A 206 -24.22 13.33 8.69
C GLN A 206 -23.55 12.05 8.23
N ARG A 207 -22.71 12.17 7.20
CA ARG A 207 -21.85 11.05 6.82
C ARG A 207 -20.79 10.85 7.93
N PRO A 208 -20.60 9.62 8.44
CA PRO A 208 -19.54 9.36 9.41
C PRO A 208 -18.17 9.64 8.81
N ALA A 209 -17.24 10.09 9.66
CA ALA A 209 -15.84 10.32 9.30
C ALA A 209 -15.24 9.06 8.67
N ASP A 210 -14.50 9.24 7.58
CA ASP A 210 -14.00 8.11 6.79
C ASP A 210 -13.04 7.25 7.60
N SER A 211 -13.19 5.92 7.52
CA SER A 211 -12.41 5.00 8.36
C SER A 211 -10.91 5.12 8.11
N ILE A 212 -10.50 5.43 6.88
CA ILE A 212 -9.09 5.66 6.53
C ILE A 212 -8.65 7.03 7.04
N GLN A 213 -9.46 8.08 6.92
CA GLN A 213 -9.15 9.40 7.50
C GLN A 213 -9.04 9.34 9.04
N ARG A 214 -9.89 8.57 9.70
CA ARG A 214 -9.84 8.29 11.16
C ARG A 214 -8.57 7.53 11.55
N MET A 215 -8.15 6.56 10.76
CA MET A 215 -6.90 5.83 10.98
C MET A 215 -5.66 6.72 10.80
N LEU A 216 -5.72 7.67 9.86
CA LEU A 216 -4.66 8.66 9.62
C LEU A 216 -4.70 9.85 10.59
N GLY A 217 -5.63 9.88 11.56
CA GLY A 217 -5.80 10.98 12.52
C GLY A 217 -6.26 12.31 11.91
N LYS A 218 -6.74 12.30 10.66
CA LYS A 218 -7.16 13.50 9.91
C LYS A 218 -8.60 13.91 10.18
N GLU A 219 -9.44 12.94 10.54
CA GLU A 219 -10.82 13.16 10.95
C GLU A 219 -11.12 12.37 12.21
N PHE A 220 -11.96 12.92 13.08
CA PHE A 220 -12.42 12.24 14.28
C PHE A 220 -13.91 11.99 14.15
N LEU A 221 -14.35 10.80 14.56
CA LEU A 221 -15.78 10.53 14.68
C LEU A 221 -16.31 11.31 15.87
N LYS A 222 -17.22 12.26 15.64
CA LYS A 222 -17.88 12.97 16.73
C LYS A 222 -18.80 12.01 17.48
N PRO A 223 -18.81 12.01 18.83
CA PRO A 223 -19.79 11.27 19.60
C PRO A 223 -21.22 11.56 19.12
N VAL A 224 -22.03 10.51 18.97
CA VAL A 224 -23.36 10.65 18.35
C VAL A 224 -24.26 11.59 19.16
N ARG A 225 -24.13 11.63 20.49
CA ARG A 225 -24.94 12.49 21.37
C ARG A 225 -24.48 13.95 21.37
N GLU A 226 -23.27 14.24 20.90
CA GLU A 226 -22.82 15.61 20.65
C GLU A 226 -23.62 16.23 19.48
N VAL A 227 -23.98 15.42 18.48
CA VAL A 227 -24.74 15.86 17.30
C VAL A 227 -26.25 15.71 17.51
N ASN A 228 -26.69 14.63 18.15
CA ASN A 228 -28.10 14.37 18.46
C ASN A 228 -28.27 13.91 19.92
N PRO A 229 -28.53 14.85 20.85
CA PRO A 229 -28.67 14.55 22.28
C PRO A 229 -29.82 13.61 22.65
N ALA A 230 -30.80 13.41 21.74
CA ALA A 230 -31.92 12.49 21.95
C ALA A 230 -31.52 11.01 21.85
N VAL A 231 -30.31 10.71 21.38
CA VAL A 231 -29.80 9.33 21.30
C VAL A 231 -29.52 8.79 22.72
N PRO A 232 -30.02 7.59 23.08
CA PRO A 232 -29.74 6.97 24.37
C PRO A 232 -28.25 6.64 24.57
N GLU A 233 -27.77 6.68 25.81
CA GLU A 233 -26.35 6.44 26.13
C GLU A 233 -25.85 5.04 25.70
N HIS A 234 -26.70 4.02 25.83
CA HIS A 234 -26.33 2.66 25.41
C HIS A 234 -26.12 2.54 23.90
N VAL A 235 -26.85 3.35 23.10
CA VAL A 235 -26.71 3.39 21.64
C VAL A 235 -25.39 4.06 21.27
N GLU A 236 -25.04 5.17 21.90
CA GLU A 236 -23.73 5.82 21.72
C GLU A 236 -22.58 4.86 21.99
N ALA A 237 -22.58 4.23 23.17
CA ALA A 237 -21.53 3.28 23.56
C ALA A 237 -21.45 2.08 22.60
N ALA A 238 -22.59 1.59 22.10
CA ALA A 238 -22.62 0.51 21.12
C ALA A 238 -22.04 0.94 19.76
N LEU A 239 -22.39 2.14 19.27
CA LEU A 239 -21.88 2.68 18.01
C LEU A 239 -20.38 2.96 18.09
N GLU A 240 -19.89 3.56 19.17
CA GLU A 240 -18.46 3.82 19.37
C GLU A 240 -17.63 2.55 19.28
N ARG A 241 -18.06 1.48 19.98
CA ARG A 241 -17.38 0.19 19.96
C ARG A 241 -17.46 -0.50 18.60
N ALA A 242 -18.63 -0.51 17.96
CA ALA A 242 -18.80 -1.13 16.64
C ALA A 242 -18.04 -0.36 15.53
N LEU A 243 -17.81 0.95 15.72
CA LEU A 243 -17.02 1.81 14.83
C LEU A 243 -15.54 1.86 15.19
N ALA A 244 -15.04 0.96 16.04
CA ALA A 244 -13.62 0.81 16.30
C ALA A 244 -12.86 0.44 15.02
N LEU A 245 -11.68 1.03 14.82
CA LEU A 245 -10.89 0.83 13.60
C LEU A 245 -10.30 -0.57 13.52
N LYS A 246 -9.95 -1.17 14.66
CA LYS A 246 -9.50 -2.56 14.75
C LYS A 246 -10.69 -3.51 14.90
N GLN A 247 -10.67 -4.64 14.19
CA GLN A 247 -11.77 -5.61 14.18
C GLN A 247 -11.96 -6.30 15.53
N GLU A 248 -10.86 -6.55 16.24
CA GLU A 248 -10.83 -7.17 17.56
C GLU A 248 -11.50 -6.31 18.63
N GLU A 249 -11.44 -4.98 18.52
CA GLU A 249 -12.01 -4.00 19.47
C GLU A 249 -13.54 -3.90 19.38
N ARG A 250 -14.13 -4.44 18.31
CA ARG A 250 -15.57 -4.45 18.11
C ARG A 250 -16.24 -5.57 18.93
N PHE A 251 -17.51 -5.84 18.69
CA PHE A 251 -18.19 -6.94 19.38
C PHE A 251 -17.79 -8.28 18.73
N PRO A 252 -17.77 -9.39 19.51
CA PRO A 252 -17.35 -10.69 19.00
C PRO A 252 -18.20 -11.17 17.81
N ASP A 253 -19.50 -10.84 17.82
CA ASP A 253 -20.49 -11.19 16.80
C ASP A 253 -21.57 -10.11 16.65
N MET A 254 -22.41 -10.25 15.61
CA MET A 254 -23.52 -9.33 15.34
C MET A 254 -24.56 -9.34 16.46
N ALA A 255 -24.89 -10.51 17.03
CA ALA A 255 -25.89 -10.63 18.09
C ALA A 255 -25.53 -9.80 19.33
N SER A 256 -24.26 -9.79 19.73
CA SER A 256 -23.73 -8.99 20.84
C SER A 256 -23.89 -7.48 20.58
N PHE A 257 -23.60 -7.03 19.37
CA PHE A 257 -23.82 -5.63 18.98
C PHE A 257 -25.30 -5.24 19.04
N CYS A 258 -26.19 -6.11 18.59
CA CYS A 258 -27.63 -5.86 18.60
C CYS A 258 -28.21 -5.85 20.03
N MET A 259 -27.72 -6.69 20.94
CA MET A 259 -28.08 -6.62 22.36
C MET A 259 -27.62 -5.31 23.01
N ALA A 260 -26.45 -4.80 22.63
CA ALA A 260 -25.97 -3.50 23.09
C ALA A 260 -26.84 -2.34 22.58
N LEU A 261 -27.21 -2.35 21.29
CA LEU A 261 -28.13 -1.36 20.70
C LEU A 261 -29.52 -1.38 21.35
N ALA A 262 -30.00 -2.54 21.79
CA ALA A 262 -31.30 -2.69 22.46
C ALA A 262 -31.26 -2.37 23.97
N GLY A 263 -30.12 -1.93 24.51
CA GLY A 263 -29.95 -1.64 25.93
C GLY A 263 -29.99 -2.86 26.84
N ARG A 264 -29.81 -4.07 26.29
CA ARG A 264 -29.86 -5.35 27.02
C ARG A 264 -28.48 -5.80 27.55
N MET A 265 -27.45 -4.98 27.35
CA MET A 265 -26.11 -5.17 27.93
C MET A 265 -25.80 -4.05 28.93
N GLN A 266 -25.11 -4.38 30.01
CA GLN A 266 -24.65 -3.37 30.98
C GLN A 266 -23.63 -2.43 30.32
N LEU A 267 -23.76 -1.11 30.54
CA LEU A 267 -22.89 -0.08 29.96
C LEU A 267 -21.40 -0.33 30.22
N GLU A 268 -21.04 -0.79 31.42
CA GLU A 268 -19.65 -1.17 31.73
C GLU A 268 -19.14 -2.31 30.84
N THR A 269 -19.99 -3.28 30.50
CA THR A 269 -19.62 -4.39 29.61
C THR A 269 -19.44 -3.92 28.17
N ILE A 270 -20.18 -2.89 27.76
CA ILE A 270 -20.03 -2.26 26.44
C ILE A 270 -18.71 -1.50 26.38
N ARG A 271 -18.40 -0.69 27.41
CA ARG A 271 -17.22 0.20 27.49
C ARG A 271 -15.92 -0.48 27.94
N ALA A 272 -15.98 -1.69 28.50
CA ALA A 272 -14.80 -2.36 29.04
C ALA A 272 -13.72 -2.58 27.96
N PRO A 273 -12.44 -2.31 28.26
CA PRO A 273 -11.34 -2.67 27.36
C PRO A 273 -11.33 -4.19 27.16
N LEU A 274 -11.08 -4.62 25.92
CA LEU A 274 -10.91 -6.04 25.62
C LEU A 274 -9.90 -6.65 26.58
N LYS A 275 -10.33 -7.63 27.38
CA LYS A 275 -9.38 -8.52 28.05
C LYS A 275 -8.67 -9.32 26.96
N THR A 276 -7.36 -9.13 26.81
CA THR A 276 -6.53 -9.97 25.96
C THR A 276 -6.73 -11.44 26.33
N PRO A 277 -6.90 -12.36 25.36
CA PRO A 277 -6.98 -13.78 25.67
C PRO A 277 -5.68 -14.20 26.36
N VAL A 278 -5.81 -14.73 27.57
CA VAL A 278 -4.70 -15.27 28.35
C VAL A 278 -4.13 -16.46 27.59
N PRO A 279 -2.84 -16.48 27.21
CA PRO A 279 -2.24 -17.65 26.59
C PRO A 279 -2.36 -18.86 27.54
N PRO A 280 -2.66 -20.07 27.04
CA PRO A 280 -2.78 -21.24 27.89
C PRO A 280 -1.46 -21.46 28.62
N LYS A 281 -1.52 -21.55 29.96
CA LYS A 281 -0.36 -21.77 30.84
C LYS A 281 0.42 -22.99 30.35
N SER A 282 1.64 -22.76 29.86
CA SER A 282 2.58 -23.82 29.49
C SER A 282 2.81 -24.75 30.68
N ARG A 283 2.41 -26.02 30.53
CA ARG A 283 2.80 -27.09 31.46
C ARG A 283 4.32 -27.19 31.45
N LYS A 284 4.93 -27.01 32.64
CA LYS A 284 6.36 -27.25 32.87
C LYS A 284 6.68 -28.71 32.55
N VAL A 285 7.45 -28.92 31.49
CA VAL A 285 8.31 -30.11 31.36
C VAL A 285 9.73 -29.58 31.48
N GLY A 286 10.35 -29.84 32.62
CA GLY A 286 11.77 -29.57 32.82
C GLY A 286 12.60 -30.74 32.32
N LEU A 287 13.76 -30.46 31.73
CA LEU A 287 14.98 -31.21 32.00
C LEU A 287 16.19 -30.44 31.44
N TRP A 288 17.01 -29.96 32.38
CA TRP A 288 18.48 -29.93 32.36
C TRP A 288 19.22 -29.96 31.01
N ILE A 289 19.85 -28.84 30.66
CA ILE A 289 21.26 -28.70 30.22
C ILE A 289 21.57 -27.20 30.28
N GLY A 290 22.55 -26.80 31.09
CA GLY A 290 22.91 -25.38 31.23
C GLY A 290 23.53 -24.95 32.56
N LEU A 291 23.86 -25.90 33.45
CA LEU A 291 24.65 -25.65 34.67
C LEU A 291 26.16 -25.91 34.46
N GLY A 292 26.63 -25.89 33.21
CA GLY A 292 28.03 -26.17 32.84
C GLY A 292 28.88 -24.95 32.44
N ILE A 293 28.27 -23.82 32.09
CA ILE A 293 29.03 -22.68 31.50
C ILE A 293 29.22 -21.52 32.50
N LEU A 294 28.46 -21.49 33.60
CA LEU A 294 28.63 -20.46 34.65
C LEU A 294 29.77 -20.75 35.65
N ALA A 295 30.37 -21.95 35.61
CA ALA A 295 31.49 -22.35 36.47
C ALA A 295 32.88 -21.95 35.93
N LEU A 296 32.95 -21.41 34.69
CA LEU A 296 34.21 -21.04 34.04
C LEU A 296 34.54 -19.54 34.09
N ILE A 297 33.63 -18.69 34.58
CA ILE A 297 33.88 -17.24 34.77
C ILE A 297 34.15 -16.88 36.24
N LEU A 298 33.82 -17.77 37.19
CA LEU A 298 33.99 -17.53 38.64
C LEU A 298 35.32 -18.07 39.23
N LEU A 299 36.24 -18.57 38.39
CA LEU A 299 37.58 -19.06 38.82
C LEU A 299 38.75 -18.16 38.39
N GLY A 300 38.47 -16.91 38.01
CA GLY A 300 39.48 -15.98 37.51
C GLY A 300 39.44 -14.60 38.15
N GLY A 301 39.24 -14.51 39.47
CA GLY A 301 39.64 -13.37 40.31
C GLY A 301 38.90 -12.04 40.07
N GLY A 302 38.45 -11.30 41.08
CA GLY A 302 38.84 -11.28 42.48
C GLY A 302 38.81 -9.82 42.94
N ALA A 303 38.34 -9.63 44.18
CA ALA A 303 38.30 -8.38 44.96
C ALA A 303 37.20 -7.37 44.51
N ALA A 304 36.00 -7.32 45.11
CA ALA A 304 35.65 -7.22 46.54
C ALA A 304 36.28 -5.94 47.16
N LEU A 305 35.53 -4.97 47.68
CA LEU A 305 34.71 -5.04 48.90
C LEU A 305 33.93 -3.69 49.00
N ALA A 306 32.60 -3.68 49.19
CA ALA A 306 31.90 -3.58 50.49
C ALA A 306 32.00 -2.17 51.13
N LEU A 307 30.97 -1.56 51.71
CA LEU A 307 29.65 -1.97 52.18
C LEU A 307 28.85 -0.67 52.49
N SER A 308 27.51 -0.73 52.41
CA SER A 308 26.48 -0.12 53.31
C SER A 308 26.64 1.33 53.81
N GLY A 309 25.66 2.23 53.80
CA GLY A 309 24.21 2.17 53.66
C GLY A 309 23.57 3.36 54.40
N VAL A 310 22.32 3.68 54.04
CA VAL A 310 21.29 4.40 54.84
C VAL A 310 21.39 5.94 54.97
N LEU A 311 20.49 6.63 54.22
CA LEU A 311 19.54 7.77 54.48
C LEU A 311 19.66 8.60 55.81
N PRO A 312 18.99 9.80 55.99
CA PRO A 312 17.99 10.55 55.16
C PRO A 312 18.15 12.11 55.19
N PHE A 313 17.08 12.82 54.73
CA PHE A 313 16.72 14.26 54.82
C PHE A 313 17.26 15.13 53.66
N GLY A 314 16.50 15.97 52.95
CA GLY A 314 15.11 16.42 53.03
C GLY A 314 14.99 17.75 52.27
N GLY A 315 13.82 18.07 51.70
CA GLY A 315 13.42 19.47 51.44
C GLY A 315 13.40 19.98 49.99
N SER A 316 12.17 20.21 49.52
CA SER A 316 11.66 21.33 48.70
C SER A 316 12.17 21.64 47.27
N ARG A 317 11.28 21.34 46.31
CA ARG A 317 10.59 22.25 45.35
C ARG A 317 11.28 23.59 44.98
N ALA A 318 11.61 23.76 43.70
CA ALA A 318 11.26 24.95 42.87
C ALA A 318 11.70 24.77 41.40
N GLN A 319 10.99 25.48 40.51
CA GLN A 319 11.15 25.60 39.05
C GLN A 319 12.52 26.17 38.62
N PRO A 320 12.92 26.00 37.35
CA PRO A 320 13.86 26.91 36.69
C PRO A 320 13.12 27.94 35.81
N THR A 321 13.45 29.21 36.00
CA THR A 321 13.21 30.30 35.03
C THR A 321 14.50 31.11 34.91
N GLU A 322 14.93 31.26 33.65
CA GLU A 322 15.78 32.27 33.02
C GLU A 322 17.14 32.66 33.62
N THR A 323 18.17 32.47 32.79
CA THR A 323 19.20 33.50 32.60
C THR A 323 19.48 33.67 31.10
N THR A 324 19.04 34.81 30.59
CA THR A 324 19.41 35.42 29.30
C THR A 324 20.78 36.09 29.45
N VAL A 325 21.68 35.96 28.47
CA VAL A 325 22.83 36.85 28.32
C VAL A 325 22.84 37.44 26.92
N ALA A 326 22.96 38.76 26.88
CA ALA A 326 22.67 39.66 25.79
C ALA A 326 23.83 39.82 24.78
N VAL A 327 23.43 40.20 23.56
CA VAL A 327 24.26 40.74 22.48
C VAL A 327 24.25 42.27 22.58
N VAL A 328 25.40 42.93 22.51
CA VAL A 328 25.56 44.38 22.28
C VAL A 328 26.75 44.62 21.34
N ALA A 329 26.61 45.64 20.48
CA ALA A 329 27.38 45.92 19.27
C ALA A 329 28.47 47.02 19.40
N GLN A 330 29.20 47.22 18.27
CA GLN A 330 29.98 48.40 17.77
C GLN A 330 31.49 48.54 18.11
N PRO A 331 32.30 49.35 17.34
CA PRO A 331 32.40 49.55 15.86
C PRO A 331 33.88 49.66 15.33
N GLU A 332 34.07 50.15 14.09
CA GLU A 332 35.29 50.72 13.43
C GLU A 332 36.25 49.76 12.65
N ASN A 333 36.97 50.11 11.57
CA ASN A 333 37.08 51.30 10.70
C ASN A 333 37.80 50.92 9.38
N THR A 334 37.59 51.74 8.36
CA THR A 334 38.19 51.77 7.00
C THR A 334 39.71 51.95 6.96
N THR A 335 40.43 51.29 6.05
CA THR A 335 41.63 51.86 5.39
C THR A 335 41.86 51.34 3.96
N THR A 336 42.23 52.31 3.11
CA THR A 336 42.58 52.31 1.69
C THR A 336 43.95 51.66 1.38
N PRO A 337 44.16 51.06 0.19
CA PRO A 337 45.51 50.79 -0.32
C PRO A 337 46.03 51.87 -1.29
N THR A 338 47.27 52.30 -1.07
CA THR A 338 48.09 53.24 -1.87
C THR A 338 49.10 52.43 -2.75
N PRO A 339 49.58 52.96 -3.90
CA PRO A 339 50.04 52.16 -5.04
C PRO A 339 51.58 52.02 -5.15
N ILE A 340 52.03 51.13 -6.04
CA ILE A 340 53.43 51.00 -6.50
C ILE A 340 53.45 50.75 -8.03
N PRO A 341 54.56 50.98 -8.78
CA PRO A 341 54.63 52.01 -9.82
C PRO A 341 54.74 51.47 -11.25
N HIS A 342 54.54 52.39 -12.20
CA HIS A 342 54.58 52.19 -13.65
C HIS A 342 55.98 51.81 -14.18
N THR A 343 56.01 50.81 -15.08
CA THR A 343 57.02 50.69 -16.13
C THR A 343 56.28 50.60 -17.47
N ALA A 344 56.57 51.55 -18.36
CA ALA A 344 55.95 51.69 -19.68
C ALA A 344 56.78 50.99 -20.76
N THR A 345 56.17 50.18 -21.62
CA THR A 345 56.60 49.94 -23.02
C THR A 345 55.48 49.22 -23.81
N PRO A 346 55.50 49.27 -25.15
CA PRO A 346 54.63 50.09 -26.01
C PRO A 346 53.36 49.36 -26.50
N ILE A 347 52.37 50.15 -26.92
CA ILE A 347 51.15 49.70 -27.61
C ILE A 347 51.52 49.24 -29.03
N PRO A 348 51.22 48.00 -29.45
CA PRO A 348 51.17 47.64 -30.86
C PRO A 348 49.82 48.06 -31.48
N GLU A 349 49.89 48.70 -32.65
CA GLU A 349 48.75 48.99 -33.54
C GLU A 349 47.93 47.74 -33.88
N PRO A 350 46.62 47.88 -34.15
CA PRO A 350 45.73 46.75 -34.41
C PRO A 350 46.10 46.05 -35.72
N SER A 351 46.59 44.81 -35.62
CA SER A 351 46.71 43.91 -36.76
C SER A 351 45.33 43.33 -37.09
N SER A 352 44.83 43.62 -38.28
CA SER A 352 43.62 43.02 -38.85
C SER A 352 43.92 41.57 -39.29
N THR A 353 43.86 40.65 -38.34
CA THR A 353 43.75 39.21 -38.62
C THR A 353 42.56 38.67 -37.82
N PRO A 354 41.58 37.98 -38.44
CA PRO A 354 40.47 37.42 -37.69
C PRO A 354 41.01 36.29 -36.79
N THR A 355 41.21 36.60 -35.51
CA THR A 355 41.34 35.56 -34.48
C THR A 355 40.03 34.79 -34.47
N GLN A 356 40.05 33.54 -34.93
CA GLN A 356 38.96 32.62 -34.66
C GLN A 356 38.89 32.48 -33.14
N THR A 357 37.92 33.16 -32.51
CA THR A 357 37.49 32.83 -31.16
C THR A 357 37.19 31.33 -31.17
N PRO A 358 37.81 30.50 -30.32
CA PRO A 358 37.37 29.12 -30.20
C PRO A 358 35.89 29.20 -29.84
N THR A 359 35.03 28.76 -30.76
CA THR A 359 33.65 28.45 -30.45
C THR A 359 33.72 27.57 -29.20
N PRO A 360 33.09 27.92 -28.08
CA PRO A 360 33.08 27.01 -26.94
C PRO A 360 32.52 25.70 -27.47
N THR A 361 33.39 24.67 -27.53
CA THR A 361 32.94 23.31 -27.78
C THR A 361 31.87 23.08 -26.73
N ALA A 362 30.63 22.88 -27.17
CA ALA A 362 29.55 22.57 -26.26
C ALA A 362 29.99 21.33 -25.49
N THR A 363 30.41 21.51 -24.24
CA THR A 363 30.69 20.41 -23.34
C THR A 363 29.36 19.68 -23.21
N THR A 364 29.27 18.50 -23.81
CA THR A 364 28.08 17.65 -23.70
C THR A 364 27.79 17.49 -22.22
N ILE A 365 26.69 18.06 -21.73
CA ILE A 365 26.24 17.83 -20.36
C ILE A 365 25.92 16.35 -20.27
N VAL A 366 26.75 15.60 -19.54
CA VAL A 366 26.51 14.18 -19.32
C VAL A 366 25.41 14.06 -18.26
N ILE A 367 24.17 13.92 -18.72
CA ILE A 367 22.99 13.78 -17.86
C ILE A 367 23.16 12.54 -16.98
N GLY A 368 22.89 12.68 -15.68
CA GLY A 368 23.02 11.59 -14.70
C GLY A 368 24.44 11.16 -14.34
N GLY A 369 25.47 11.80 -14.92
CA GLY A 369 26.86 11.34 -14.82
C GLY A 369 27.25 10.39 -15.95
N GLY A 370 26.29 9.93 -16.76
CA GLY A 370 26.45 9.03 -17.90
C GLY A 370 25.82 7.66 -17.66
N GLY A 371 25.85 6.78 -18.66
CA GLY A 371 25.25 5.44 -18.57
C GLY A 371 23.82 5.36 -19.12
N ARG A 372 23.28 4.14 -19.14
CA ARG A 372 21.92 3.82 -19.60
C ARG A 372 20.92 3.78 -18.44
N ILE A 373 19.65 3.95 -18.75
CA ILE A 373 18.52 3.73 -17.84
C ILE A 373 17.91 2.38 -18.20
N ALA A 374 17.78 1.48 -17.23
CA ALA A 374 16.98 0.26 -17.37
C ALA A 374 15.55 0.55 -16.91
N PHE A 375 14.55 -0.07 -17.53
CA PHE A 375 13.15 0.07 -17.18
C PHE A 375 12.36 -1.11 -17.75
N ILE A 376 11.10 -1.28 -17.35
CA ILE A 376 10.21 -2.28 -17.95
C ILE A 376 9.27 -1.63 -18.96
N SER A 377 9.01 -2.32 -20.08
CA SER A 377 8.11 -1.85 -21.13
C SER A 377 7.41 -2.97 -21.86
N ASP A 378 6.15 -2.75 -22.21
CA ASP A 378 5.36 -3.59 -23.12
C ASP A 378 5.20 -2.97 -24.52
N ARG A 379 6.04 -2.00 -24.88
CA ARG A 379 5.95 -1.26 -26.15
C ARG A 379 5.97 -2.11 -27.43
N GLU A 380 6.48 -3.34 -27.37
CA GLU A 380 6.58 -4.22 -28.54
C GLU A 380 5.26 -4.94 -28.85
N ASP A 381 4.57 -5.47 -27.84
CA ASP A 381 3.36 -6.31 -28.02
C ASP A 381 2.10 -5.73 -27.34
N GLY A 382 2.25 -4.65 -26.57
CA GLY A 382 1.21 -3.99 -25.77
C GLY A 382 0.65 -4.86 -24.63
N ARG A 383 1.34 -5.94 -24.24
CA ARG A 383 0.82 -6.96 -23.32
C ARG A 383 1.84 -7.37 -22.26
N THR A 384 3.06 -7.67 -22.68
CA THR A 384 4.07 -8.33 -21.84
C THR A 384 5.18 -7.35 -21.49
N LEU A 385 5.34 -7.06 -20.20
CA LEU A 385 6.42 -6.20 -19.72
C LEU A 385 7.75 -6.94 -19.86
N GLN A 386 8.69 -6.33 -20.59
CA GLN A 386 10.06 -6.81 -20.78
C GLN A 386 11.05 -5.79 -20.24
N ILE A 387 12.30 -6.20 -19.99
CA ILE A 387 13.37 -5.28 -19.61
C ILE A 387 13.91 -4.58 -20.85
N TRP A 388 13.97 -3.27 -20.78
CA TRP A 388 14.53 -2.37 -21.78
C TRP A 388 15.61 -1.50 -21.17
N THR A 389 16.50 -1.00 -22.03
CA THR A 389 17.49 0.02 -21.67
C THR A 389 17.51 1.14 -22.69
N MET A 390 17.76 2.38 -22.26
CA MET A 390 17.90 3.54 -23.14
C MET A 390 19.02 4.45 -22.64
N ASN A 391 19.48 5.38 -23.46
CA ASN A 391 20.40 6.43 -23.01
C ASN A 391 19.68 7.40 -22.05
N ALA A 392 20.45 8.13 -21.25
CA ALA A 392 19.91 9.09 -20.26
C ALA A 392 19.06 10.23 -20.86
N ASP A 393 19.17 10.47 -22.17
CA ASP A 393 18.38 11.44 -22.93
C ASP A 393 17.12 10.82 -23.58
N GLY A 394 16.83 9.54 -23.32
CA GLY A 394 15.72 8.80 -23.90
C GLY A 394 16.00 8.15 -25.26
N SER A 395 17.18 8.39 -25.84
CA SER A 395 17.55 7.82 -27.14
C SER A 395 17.97 6.35 -27.06
N ASP A 396 18.02 5.67 -28.21
CA ASP A 396 18.52 4.29 -28.37
C ASP A 396 17.86 3.26 -27.41
N PRO A 397 16.51 3.15 -27.38
CA PRO A 397 15.85 2.11 -26.59
C PRO A 397 16.18 0.71 -27.14
N ARG A 398 16.60 -0.21 -26.27
CA ARG A 398 16.95 -1.59 -26.60
C ARG A 398 16.29 -2.57 -25.65
N GLN A 399 15.59 -3.56 -26.20
CA GLN A 399 15.00 -4.65 -25.45
C GLN A 399 16.06 -5.70 -25.08
N LEU A 400 16.11 -6.07 -23.80
CA LEU A 400 17.06 -7.04 -23.26
C LEU A 400 16.43 -8.42 -23.05
N THR A 401 15.19 -8.49 -22.56
CA THR A 401 14.50 -9.77 -22.30
C THR A 401 13.38 -10.04 -23.31
N TYR A 402 13.10 -11.32 -23.53
CA TYR A 402 12.07 -11.80 -24.45
C TYR A 402 11.32 -12.98 -23.82
N GLY A 403 10.21 -13.40 -24.44
CA GLY A 403 9.46 -14.57 -24.01
C GLY A 403 8.31 -14.28 -23.04
N PRO A 404 7.60 -15.32 -22.56
CA PRO A 404 6.36 -15.16 -21.80
C PRO A 404 6.60 -14.59 -20.40
N GLY A 405 5.53 -14.04 -19.82
CA GLY A 405 5.49 -13.53 -18.45
C GLY A 405 6.11 -12.15 -18.30
N ASN A 406 5.51 -11.35 -17.42
CA ASN A 406 6.00 -10.01 -17.12
C ASN A 406 7.34 -10.07 -16.38
N LYS A 407 8.24 -9.17 -16.77
CA LYS A 407 9.47 -8.86 -16.06
C LYS A 407 9.24 -7.62 -15.21
N GLY A 408 9.95 -7.50 -14.10
CA GLY A 408 9.79 -6.41 -13.16
C GLY A 408 11.06 -6.02 -12.42
N GLN A 409 11.05 -4.84 -11.83
CA GLN A 409 12.05 -4.30 -10.89
C GLN A 409 13.51 -4.49 -11.35
N PRO A 410 13.87 -4.05 -12.57
CA PRO A 410 15.25 -4.15 -13.03
C PRO A 410 16.16 -3.31 -12.12
N ARG A 411 17.30 -3.88 -11.74
CA ARG A 411 18.37 -3.17 -11.02
C ARG A 411 19.73 -3.48 -11.63
N TRP A 412 20.50 -2.44 -11.90
CA TRP A 412 21.85 -2.58 -12.42
C TRP A 412 22.79 -3.14 -11.37
N SER A 413 23.70 -4.02 -11.81
CA SER A 413 24.87 -4.39 -11.02
C SER A 413 25.81 -3.19 -10.87
N ILE A 414 26.62 -3.20 -9.80
CA ILE A 414 27.51 -2.08 -9.47
C ILE A 414 28.57 -1.80 -10.54
N ASP A 415 28.97 -2.83 -11.30
CA ASP A 415 29.91 -2.73 -12.42
C ASP A 415 29.24 -2.26 -13.72
N GLY A 416 27.91 -2.10 -13.73
CA GLY A 416 27.12 -1.69 -14.87
C GLY A 416 27.04 -2.73 -16.00
N THR A 417 27.46 -3.98 -15.79
CA THR A 417 27.50 -5.01 -16.85
C THR A 417 26.27 -5.94 -16.87
N LYS A 418 25.51 -5.99 -15.79
CA LYS A 418 24.36 -6.90 -15.61
C LYS A 418 23.14 -6.18 -15.07
N ILE A 419 22.00 -6.84 -15.24
CA ILE A 419 20.73 -6.43 -14.62
C ILE A 419 20.16 -7.64 -13.88
N ILE A 420 19.82 -7.43 -12.60
CA ILE A 420 18.94 -8.33 -11.86
C ILE A 420 17.50 -7.86 -12.02
N TYR A 421 16.56 -8.79 -12.18
CA TYR A 421 15.14 -8.49 -12.37
C TYR A 421 14.28 -9.62 -11.83
N THR A 422 13.00 -9.36 -11.65
CA THR A 422 12.01 -10.35 -11.22
C THR A 422 11.26 -10.92 -12.42
N ALA A 423 11.05 -12.24 -12.43
CA ALA A 423 10.27 -12.93 -13.45
C ALA A 423 9.61 -14.20 -12.88
N PRO A 424 8.64 -14.82 -13.57
CA PRO A 424 8.12 -16.12 -13.16
C PRO A 424 9.22 -17.18 -13.07
N GLY A 425 9.34 -17.83 -11.91
CA GLY A 425 10.29 -18.91 -11.61
C GLY A 425 10.01 -20.21 -12.35
N GLY A 426 8.86 -20.30 -13.03
CA GLY A 426 8.45 -21.44 -13.83
C GLY A 426 7.49 -22.34 -13.07
N SER A 427 7.59 -23.65 -13.30
CA SER A 427 6.76 -24.64 -12.62
C SER A 427 7.60 -25.81 -12.15
N ASP A 428 7.23 -26.38 -11.01
CA ASP A 428 7.85 -27.61 -10.53
C ASP A 428 7.52 -28.81 -11.44
N THR A 429 8.09 -29.98 -11.13
CA THR A 429 7.86 -31.22 -11.89
C THR A 429 6.41 -31.71 -11.86
N TYR A 430 5.56 -31.13 -11.02
CA TYR A 430 4.13 -31.43 -10.90
C TYR A 430 3.26 -30.36 -11.59
N GLY A 431 3.86 -29.34 -12.19
CA GLY A 431 3.17 -28.24 -12.87
C GLY A 431 2.63 -27.17 -11.93
N ASN A 432 3.07 -27.13 -10.67
CA ASN A 432 2.73 -26.04 -9.76
C ASN A 432 3.58 -24.82 -10.08
N ASP A 433 2.95 -23.64 -10.15
CA ASP A 433 3.63 -22.36 -10.28
C ASP A 433 4.56 -22.13 -9.08
N LEU A 434 5.84 -21.84 -9.37
CA LEU A 434 6.86 -21.55 -8.36
C LEU A 434 6.82 -20.09 -7.86
N GLY A 435 5.98 -19.25 -8.46
CA GLY A 435 5.88 -17.84 -8.13
C GLY A 435 6.93 -17.03 -8.87
N LEU A 436 7.35 -15.92 -8.27
CA LEU A 436 8.38 -15.05 -8.81
C LEU A 436 9.77 -15.40 -8.27
N ASP A 437 10.77 -15.40 -9.16
CA ASP A 437 12.18 -15.54 -8.82
C ASP A 437 13.00 -14.35 -9.33
N LEU A 438 14.22 -14.21 -8.80
CA LEU A 438 15.19 -13.24 -9.28
C LEU A 438 16.03 -13.86 -10.40
N PHE A 439 16.13 -13.16 -11.52
CA PHE A 439 16.93 -13.52 -12.66
C PHE A 439 18.02 -12.49 -12.91
N VAL A 440 19.17 -12.93 -13.41
CA VAL A 440 20.27 -12.05 -13.85
C VAL A 440 20.49 -12.22 -15.34
N ILE A 441 20.68 -11.10 -16.05
CA ILE A 441 21.01 -11.06 -17.48
C ILE A 441 22.20 -10.13 -17.73
N ASN A 442 23.06 -10.51 -18.67
CA ASN A 442 24.15 -9.67 -19.17
C ASN A 442 23.61 -8.61 -20.14
N VAL A 443 24.07 -7.37 -20.02
CA VAL A 443 23.54 -6.23 -20.78
C VAL A 443 23.91 -6.30 -22.27
N ASP A 444 25.05 -6.91 -22.59
CA ASP A 444 25.46 -7.26 -23.95
C ASP A 444 24.72 -8.49 -24.51
N ARG A 445 23.89 -9.15 -23.69
CA ARG A 445 23.16 -10.38 -23.98
C ARG A 445 24.07 -11.57 -24.29
N SER A 446 25.28 -11.59 -23.75
CA SER A 446 26.08 -12.81 -23.71
C SER A 446 25.42 -13.83 -22.77
N GLY A 447 25.40 -15.11 -23.18
CA GLY A 447 24.79 -16.18 -22.39
C GLY A 447 23.26 -16.09 -22.26
N GLU A 448 22.69 -17.04 -21.52
CA GLU A 448 21.26 -17.07 -21.20
C GLU A 448 21.00 -16.44 -19.83
N PRO A 449 19.81 -15.84 -19.60
CA PRO A 449 19.44 -15.36 -18.26
C PRO A 449 19.48 -16.48 -17.22
N THR A 450 20.07 -16.20 -16.06
CA THR A 450 20.22 -17.17 -14.97
C THR A 450 19.15 -16.94 -13.91
N ASN A 451 18.37 -17.98 -13.54
CA ASN A 451 17.51 -17.95 -12.36
C ASN A 451 18.39 -18.10 -11.11
N LEU A 452 18.32 -17.13 -10.19
CA LEU A 452 19.23 -17.02 -9.06
C LEU A 452 18.64 -17.61 -7.76
N THR A 453 17.34 -17.49 -7.52
CA THR A 453 16.77 -17.74 -6.17
C THR A 453 15.96 -19.02 -6.01
N GLU A 454 15.49 -19.65 -7.11
CA GLU A 454 14.72 -20.90 -7.17
C GLU A 454 14.02 -21.29 -5.85
N SER A 455 13.05 -20.47 -5.40
CA SER A 455 12.46 -20.62 -4.07
C SER A 455 10.96 -20.89 -4.08
N THR A 456 10.46 -21.52 -3.01
CA THR A 456 9.02 -21.70 -2.79
C THR A 456 8.42 -20.39 -2.26
N GLY A 457 7.93 -19.52 -3.16
CA GLY A 457 7.35 -18.21 -2.82
C GLY A 457 7.94 -17.07 -3.67
N ASP A 458 7.26 -15.94 -3.71
CA ASP A 458 7.69 -14.81 -4.55
C ASP A 458 8.93 -14.11 -3.98
N ASP A 459 9.98 -14.03 -4.78
CA ASP A 459 11.18 -13.22 -4.60
C ASP A 459 11.17 -11.99 -5.54
N PHE A 460 11.27 -10.79 -4.97
CA PHE A 460 11.09 -9.53 -5.68
C PHE A 460 11.76 -8.35 -4.95
N ASP A 461 11.73 -7.15 -5.53
CA ASP A 461 12.45 -5.96 -5.04
C ASP A 461 13.97 -6.21 -4.79
N PRO A 462 14.74 -6.71 -5.78
CA PRO A 462 16.17 -6.92 -5.60
C PRO A 462 16.93 -5.60 -5.39
N ALA A 463 18.07 -5.65 -4.72
CA ALA A 463 19.01 -4.55 -4.57
C ALA A 463 20.44 -5.06 -4.36
N TRP A 464 21.37 -4.65 -5.22
CA TRP A 464 22.81 -4.95 -5.09
C TRP A 464 23.43 -4.20 -3.91
N SER A 465 24.31 -4.87 -3.17
CA SER A 465 25.17 -4.21 -2.20
C SER A 465 26.15 -3.25 -2.91
N PRO A 466 26.65 -2.21 -2.23
CA PRO A 466 27.56 -1.23 -2.84
C PRO A 466 28.90 -1.80 -3.33
N ASP A 467 29.30 -2.97 -2.83
CA ASP A 467 30.48 -3.72 -3.26
C ASP A 467 30.16 -4.81 -4.30
N GLY A 468 28.88 -4.99 -4.65
CA GLY A 468 28.41 -5.99 -5.62
C GLY A 468 28.46 -7.45 -5.14
N SER A 469 28.87 -7.71 -3.90
CA SER A 469 29.07 -9.08 -3.38
C SER A 469 27.78 -9.74 -2.86
N GLN A 470 26.74 -8.95 -2.61
CA GLN A 470 25.49 -9.41 -2.00
C GLN A 470 24.27 -8.82 -2.70
N ILE A 471 23.15 -9.51 -2.59
CA ILE A 471 21.84 -9.04 -3.02
C ILE A 471 20.89 -9.08 -1.83
N ALA A 472 20.26 -7.95 -1.54
CA ALA A 472 19.10 -7.88 -0.67
C ALA A 472 17.84 -7.97 -1.52
N PHE A 473 16.82 -8.67 -1.04
CA PHE A 473 15.55 -8.82 -1.76
C PHE A 473 14.40 -9.10 -0.80
N THR A 474 13.18 -8.86 -1.26
CA THR A 474 11.96 -9.25 -0.55
C THR A 474 11.57 -10.67 -0.95
N SER A 475 11.24 -11.51 0.03
CA SER A 475 10.71 -12.85 -0.21
C SER A 475 9.45 -13.10 0.59
N THR A 476 8.55 -13.92 0.04
CA THR A 476 7.36 -14.45 0.74
C THR A 476 7.50 -15.92 1.14
N ARG A 477 8.70 -16.50 0.99
CA ARG A 477 8.97 -17.92 1.25
C ARG A 477 8.67 -18.40 2.68
N VAL A 478 8.56 -17.48 3.64
CA VAL A 478 8.26 -17.79 5.04
C VAL A 478 6.87 -17.26 5.40
N ASN A 479 5.95 -18.18 5.71
CA ASN A 479 4.58 -17.89 6.16
C ASN A 479 3.78 -16.96 5.22
N SER A 480 4.18 -16.82 3.96
CA SER A 480 3.60 -15.90 2.98
C SER A 480 3.64 -14.42 3.41
N LEU A 481 4.53 -14.06 4.35
CA LEU A 481 4.76 -12.67 4.76
C LEU A 481 5.95 -12.12 3.96
N LYS A 482 5.87 -10.86 3.54
CA LYS A 482 7.02 -10.18 2.94
C LYS A 482 8.10 -10.01 3.99
N GLN A 483 9.29 -10.52 3.71
CA GLN A 483 10.46 -10.42 4.57
C GLN A 483 11.68 -10.12 3.73
N VAL A 484 12.66 -9.43 4.30
CA VAL A 484 13.89 -9.11 3.61
C VAL A 484 14.92 -10.21 3.84
N PHE A 485 15.50 -10.69 2.76
CA PHE A 485 16.59 -11.65 2.73
C PHE A 485 17.84 -11.00 2.14
N VAL A 486 19.00 -11.48 2.57
CA VAL A 486 20.31 -11.12 2.02
C VAL A 486 21.05 -12.39 1.64
N THR A 487 21.65 -12.42 0.46
CA THR A 487 22.42 -13.56 -0.04
C THR A 487 23.71 -13.11 -0.71
N SER A 488 24.76 -13.93 -0.55
CA SER A 488 26.05 -13.74 -1.21
C SER A 488 25.98 -14.24 -2.65
N VAL A 489 26.48 -13.44 -3.58
CA VAL A 489 26.45 -13.74 -5.02
C VAL A 489 27.85 -13.66 -5.60
N GLU A 490 28.20 -14.63 -6.43
CA GLU A 490 29.42 -14.63 -7.21
C GLU A 490 29.05 -14.73 -8.69
N CYS A 491 29.50 -13.75 -9.47
CA CYS A 491 29.31 -13.71 -10.91
C CYS A 491 30.64 -14.09 -11.58
N ASN A 492 30.72 -15.31 -12.09
CA ASN A 492 31.91 -15.79 -12.76
C ASN A 492 32.04 -15.13 -14.14
N PRO A 493 33.25 -14.75 -14.59
CA PRO A 493 33.45 -14.26 -15.96
C PRO A 493 33.40 -15.40 -17.00
N ALA A 494 33.44 -16.67 -16.58
CA ALA A 494 33.25 -17.83 -17.46
C ALA A 494 32.83 -19.08 -16.64
N PRO A 495 31.66 -19.71 -16.93
CA PRO A 495 30.57 -19.16 -17.75
C PRO A 495 30.06 -17.86 -17.11
N GLU A 496 29.62 -16.89 -17.93
CA GLU A 496 29.15 -15.56 -17.49
C GLU A 496 27.80 -15.62 -16.75
N THR A 497 27.79 -16.38 -15.65
CA THR A 497 26.63 -16.73 -14.84
C THR A 497 26.87 -16.29 -13.41
N CYS A 498 25.81 -15.83 -12.77
CA CYS A 498 25.82 -15.52 -11.35
C CYS A 498 25.20 -16.68 -10.57
N SER A 499 25.81 -17.04 -9.45
CA SER A 499 25.29 -18.07 -8.55
C SER A 499 25.30 -17.57 -7.12
N ILE A 500 24.28 -17.99 -6.36
CA ILE A 500 24.28 -17.84 -4.92
C ILE A 500 25.39 -18.73 -4.33
N THR A 501 26.28 -18.14 -3.54
CA THR A 501 27.36 -18.86 -2.86
C THR A 501 27.01 -19.27 -1.44
N GLU A 502 26.05 -18.59 -0.83
CA GLU A 502 25.60 -18.84 0.54
C GLU A 502 24.08 -18.77 0.65
N THR A 503 23.49 -19.67 1.44
CA THR A 503 22.05 -19.71 1.69
C THR A 503 21.52 -18.34 2.10
N ALA A 504 20.48 -17.86 1.42
CA ALA A 504 19.85 -16.58 1.71
C ALA A 504 19.43 -16.48 3.18
N ARG A 505 19.94 -15.48 3.87
CA ARG A 505 19.68 -15.19 5.28
C ARG A 505 18.49 -14.25 5.41
N ASN A 506 17.49 -14.64 6.19
CA ASN A 506 16.40 -13.74 6.59
C ASN A 506 16.93 -12.70 7.58
N VAL A 507 16.87 -11.42 7.22
CA VAL A 507 17.33 -10.33 8.08
C VAL A 507 16.16 -9.67 8.83
N THR A 508 14.91 -9.99 8.51
CA THR A 508 13.69 -9.47 9.13
C THR A 508 13.26 -10.30 10.35
N ALA A 509 12.65 -9.66 11.34
CA ALA A 509 12.04 -10.36 12.48
C ALA A 509 10.76 -11.12 12.04
N GLY A 510 10.59 -12.37 12.49
CA GLY A 510 9.57 -13.32 11.99
C GLY A 510 8.08 -12.91 12.07
N TYR A 511 7.75 -11.72 12.58
CA TYR A 511 6.40 -11.19 12.75
C TYR A 511 6.15 -9.85 12.02
N ALA A 512 7.19 -9.24 11.43
CA ALA A 512 7.08 -7.98 10.70
C ALA A 512 6.98 -8.21 9.20
N VAL A 513 6.12 -7.44 8.53
CA VAL A 513 6.13 -7.35 7.05
C VAL A 513 7.16 -6.29 6.69
N GLU A 514 8.26 -6.70 6.08
CA GLU A 514 9.30 -5.80 5.60
C GLU A 514 9.63 -6.10 4.14
N TYR A 515 9.79 -5.06 3.33
CA TYR A 515 9.99 -5.18 1.88
C TYR A 515 10.69 -3.97 1.30
N ALA A 516 10.93 -3.99 -0.01
CA ALA A 516 11.58 -2.93 -0.79
C ALA A 516 12.92 -2.46 -0.19
N PRO A 517 13.90 -3.37 0.01
CA PRO A 517 15.20 -2.99 0.56
C PRO A 517 15.99 -2.10 -0.40
N THR A 518 16.74 -1.15 0.16
CA THR A 518 17.81 -0.42 -0.54
C THR A 518 19.01 -0.27 0.39
N TRP A 519 20.22 -0.43 -0.13
CA TRP A 519 21.44 -0.37 0.66
C TRP A 519 21.86 1.06 0.98
N SER A 520 22.41 1.26 2.18
CA SER A 520 23.24 2.43 2.47
C SER A 520 24.56 2.32 1.69
N PRO A 521 25.19 3.45 1.28
CA PRO A 521 26.41 3.40 0.47
C PRO A 521 27.62 2.72 1.13
N ASN A 522 27.62 2.62 2.47
CA ASN A 522 28.67 1.91 3.20
C ASN A 522 28.42 0.39 3.33
N GLY A 523 27.31 -0.12 2.80
CA GLY A 523 26.95 -1.55 2.82
C GLY A 523 26.55 -2.10 4.20
N GLN A 524 26.47 -1.28 5.25
CA GLN A 524 26.22 -1.77 6.61
C GLN A 524 24.74 -1.79 6.99
N THR A 525 23.89 -1.06 6.26
CA THR A 525 22.49 -0.83 6.62
C THR A 525 21.60 -0.94 5.38
N LEU A 526 20.41 -1.47 5.57
CA LEU A 526 19.32 -1.48 4.61
C LEU A 526 18.26 -0.49 5.07
N ALA A 527 17.82 0.41 4.20
CA ALA A 527 16.52 1.04 4.38
C ALA A 527 15.46 0.10 3.80
N VAL A 528 14.44 -0.17 4.60
CA VAL A 528 13.34 -1.08 4.26
C VAL A 528 12.01 -0.41 4.54
N ILE A 529 10.97 -0.83 3.84
CA ILE A 529 9.60 -0.48 4.21
C ILE A 529 9.08 -1.51 5.19
N ALA A 530 8.77 -1.10 6.42
CA ALA A 530 8.12 -1.95 7.41
C ALA A 530 6.64 -1.60 7.54
N SER A 531 5.79 -2.63 7.50
CA SER A 531 4.37 -2.59 7.82
C SER A 531 4.11 -3.48 9.02
N ILE A 532 3.98 -2.86 10.19
CA ILE A 532 3.66 -3.57 11.43
C ILE A 532 2.15 -3.54 11.63
N ASN A 533 1.53 -4.70 11.88
CA ASN A 533 0.07 -4.84 12.05
C ASN A 533 -0.76 -4.22 10.90
N ARG A 534 -0.24 -4.31 9.68
CA ARG A 534 -0.87 -3.78 8.45
C ARG A 534 -1.08 -2.26 8.47
N ALA A 535 -0.30 -1.53 9.27
CA ALA A 535 -0.18 -0.08 9.16
C ALA A 535 0.45 0.30 7.80
N PRO A 536 0.21 1.53 7.29
CA PRO A 536 0.90 2.00 6.10
C PRO A 536 2.43 1.90 6.26
N GLY A 537 3.12 1.60 5.16
CA GLY A 537 4.56 1.38 5.16
C GLY A 537 5.35 2.56 5.71
N ARG A 538 6.28 2.29 6.62
CA ARG A 538 7.21 3.27 7.18
C ARG A 538 8.64 2.88 6.83
N ILE A 539 9.53 3.87 6.74
CA ILE A 539 10.95 3.61 6.51
C ILE A 539 11.60 3.17 7.82
N PHE A 540 12.28 2.03 7.79
CA PHE A 540 13.12 1.53 8.88
C PHE A 540 14.54 1.32 8.38
N LEU A 541 15.50 1.49 9.29
CA LEU A 541 16.90 1.16 9.04
C LEU A 541 17.22 -0.16 9.72
N ARG A 542 17.77 -1.11 8.97
CA ARG A 542 18.07 -2.46 9.44
C ARG A 542 19.53 -2.78 9.18
N PRO A 543 20.29 -3.32 10.15
CA PRO A 543 21.64 -3.81 9.88
C PRO A 543 21.62 -4.89 8.79
N ALA A 544 22.55 -4.83 7.83
CA ALA A 544 22.62 -5.80 6.73
C ALA A 544 22.91 -7.24 7.21
N GLU A 545 23.57 -7.38 8.36
CA GLU A 545 23.81 -8.66 9.04
C GLU A 545 22.57 -9.21 9.78
N GLY A 546 21.46 -8.45 9.78
CA GLY A 546 20.30 -8.72 10.62
C GLY A 546 20.43 -8.14 12.02
N GLY A 547 19.34 -8.19 12.79
CA GLY A 547 19.27 -7.63 14.14
C GLY A 547 18.04 -6.75 14.35
N GLU A 548 18.05 -5.97 15.44
CA GLU A 548 16.95 -5.04 15.73
C GLU A 548 16.97 -3.85 14.77
N PRO A 549 15.83 -3.50 14.16
CA PRO A 549 15.74 -2.34 13.30
C PRO A 549 15.65 -1.05 14.13
N SER A 550 16.06 0.07 13.54
CA SER A 550 15.83 1.40 14.08
C SER A 550 14.84 2.18 13.22
N TRP A 551 14.08 3.06 13.87
CA TRP A 551 13.17 3.97 13.19
C TRP A 551 13.97 4.98 12.37
N PHE A 552 13.59 5.16 11.11
CA PHE A 552 14.13 6.25 10.31
C PHE A 552 13.57 7.58 10.81
N ASP A 553 12.25 7.76 10.74
CA ASP A 553 11.56 8.97 11.17
C ASP A 553 10.87 8.78 12.52
N LEU A 554 11.53 9.21 13.60
CA LEU A 554 11.06 9.07 14.98
C LEU A 554 9.79 9.88 15.27
N GLN A 555 9.45 10.85 14.42
CA GLN A 555 8.28 11.71 14.57
C GLN A 555 7.06 11.18 13.80
N ASP A 556 7.18 10.02 13.14
CA ASP A 556 6.06 9.35 12.45
C ASP A 556 5.39 10.25 11.37
N ARG A 557 6.18 11.12 10.73
CA ARG A 557 5.71 12.03 9.67
C ARG A 557 5.62 11.31 8.32
N ILE A 558 6.57 10.42 8.02
CA ILE A 558 6.63 9.66 6.76
C ILE A 558 5.85 8.35 6.90
N ILE A 559 4.55 8.42 6.61
CA ILE A 559 3.63 7.27 6.66
C ILE A 559 3.10 6.97 5.26
N GLY A 560 3.26 5.72 4.79
CA GLY A 560 2.89 5.30 3.45
C GLY A 560 3.99 5.56 2.41
N ALA A 561 5.25 5.46 2.82
CA ALA A 561 6.38 5.48 1.89
C ALA A 561 6.52 4.12 1.19
N ASP A 562 7.01 4.16 -0.05
CA ASP A 562 7.29 3.00 -0.89
C ASP A 562 8.37 3.33 -1.93
N HIS A 563 8.90 2.33 -2.63
CA HIS A 563 9.93 2.45 -3.67
C HIS A 563 11.11 3.34 -3.24
N LEU A 564 11.94 2.81 -2.34
CA LEU A 564 13.09 3.53 -1.79
C LEU A 564 14.28 3.55 -2.76
N SER A 565 14.97 4.69 -2.82
CA SER A 565 16.27 4.82 -3.48
C SER A 565 17.21 5.64 -2.60
N TRP A 566 18.29 5.01 -2.15
CA TRP A 566 19.33 5.70 -1.38
C TRP A 566 20.30 6.41 -2.34
N SER A 567 20.58 7.69 -2.12
CA SER A 567 21.59 8.42 -2.87
C SER A 567 22.98 7.81 -2.67
N SER A 568 23.81 7.72 -3.72
CA SER A 568 25.15 7.12 -3.65
C SER A 568 26.09 7.85 -2.69
N ASN A 569 25.87 9.15 -2.45
CA ASN A 569 26.62 9.93 -1.45
C ASN A 569 26.11 9.77 0.00
N GLY A 570 25.02 9.02 0.20
CA GLY A 570 24.45 8.69 1.51
C GLY A 570 23.72 9.84 2.20
N GLN A 571 23.47 10.96 1.52
CA GLN A 571 22.82 12.13 2.12
C GLN A 571 21.29 12.02 2.14
N PHE A 572 20.69 11.35 1.16
CA PHE A 572 19.25 11.34 0.95
C PHE A 572 18.70 9.93 0.72
N ILE A 573 17.44 9.75 1.11
CA ILE A 573 16.59 8.65 0.65
C ILE A 573 15.45 9.27 -0.14
N ALA A 574 15.34 8.95 -1.42
CA ALA A 574 14.17 9.24 -2.25
C ALA A 574 13.14 8.13 -2.05
N PHE A 575 11.87 8.51 -2.07
CA PHE A 575 10.77 7.58 -1.92
C PHE A 575 9.51 8.07 -2.63
N THR A 576 8.67 7.13 -3.03
CA THR A 576 7.29 7.41 -3.40
C THR A 576 6.49 7.59 -2.12
N TRP A 577 5.85 8.73 -1.97
CA TRP A 577 4.91 8.95 -0.88
C TRP A 577 3.48 8.88 -1.40
N LEU A 578 2.70 7.95 -0.85
CA LEU A 578 1.27 7.91 -1.07
C LEU A 578 0.56 8.96 -0.19
N VAL A 579 0.34 10.15 -0.74
CA VAL A 579 -0.30 11.27 -0.05
C VAL A 579 -1.84 11.25 -0.20
N LYS A 580 -2.54 12.22 0.42
CA LYS A 580 -4.01 12.31 0.47
C LYS A 580 -4.64 12.21 -0.93
N TYR A 581 -5.75 11.46 -1.07
CA TYR A 581 -6.49 11.20 -2.31
C TYR A 581 -5.86 10.19 -3.29
N GLY A 582 -4.94 9.33 -2.83
CA GLY A 582 -4.31 8.31 -3.69
C GLY A 582 -3.30 8.91 -4.68
N LYS A 583 -2.83 10.12 -4.40
CA LYS A 583 -1.79 10.76 -5.19
C LYS A 583 -0.45 10.13 -4.79
N GLN A 584 0.33 9.74 -5.78
CA GLN A 584 1.72 9.34 -5.59
C GLN A 584 2.61 10.51 -6.02
N GLU A 585 3.50 10.91 -5.12
CA GLU A 585 4.45 11.99 -5.32
C GLU A 585 5.83 11.52 -4.84
N ILE A 586 6.88 12.13 -5.40
CA ILE A 586 8.26 11.82 -5.05
C ILE A 586 8.75 12.80 -4.02
N TYR A 587 9.35 12.26 -2.97
CA TYR A 587 9.96 13.03 -1.88
C TYR A 587 11.39 12.57 -1.64
N ILE A 588 12.19 13.44 -1.03
CA ILE A 588 13.48 13.09 -0.44
C ILE A 588 13.49 13.40 1.05
N ALA A 589 14.14 12.55 1.84
CA ALA A 589 14.42 12.80 3.25
C ALA A 589 15.92 12.72 3.52
N TYR A 590 16.39 13.51 4.50
CA TYR A 590 17.80 13.51 4.91
C TYR A 590 18.14 12.22 5.65
N ALA A 591 19.02 11.40 5.09
CA ALA A 591 19.35 10.09 5.64
C ALA A 591 20.03 10.18 7.03
N GLN A 592 20.85 11.22 7.22
CA GLN A 592 21.63 11.45 8.44
C GLN A 592 20.92 12.35 9.46
N ASN A 593 19.87 13.07 9.03
CA ASN A 593 19.07 13.95 9.88
C ASN A 593 17.57 13.72 9.61
N PRO A 594 17.05 12.51 9.90
CA PRO A 594 15.70 12.15 9.54
C PRO A 594 14.64 12.96 10.31
N GLY A 595 15.03 13.70 11.36
CA GLY A 595 14.20 14.66 12.10
C GLY A 595 13.82 15.92 11.31
N LEU A 596 14.37 16.15 10.11
CA LEU A 596 13.94 17.24 9.22
C LEU A 596 12.72 16.83 8.39
N ASP A 597 11.94 17.82 7.96
CA ASP A 597 10.77 17.55 7.13
C ASP A 597 11.21 17.05 5.74
N PRO A 598 10.52 16.03 5.19
CA PRO A 598 10.79 15.54 3.85
C PRO A 598 10.45 16.61 2.80
N ILE A 599 11.25 16.69 1.74
CA ILE A 599 11.13 17.67 0.67
C ILE A 599 10.36 17.04 -0.49
N SER A 600 9.24 17.65 -0.88
CA SER A 600 8.48 17.26 -2.08
C SER A 600 9.24 17.67 -3.34
N LEU A 601 9.41 16.74 -4.28
CA LEU A 601 10.05 16.99 -5.57
C LEU A 601 9.04 17.09 -6.73
N THR A 602 7.81 16.64 -6.53
CA THR A 602 6.76 16.61 -7.57
C THR A 602 5.42 17.04 -7.02
N SER A 603 4.63 17.75 -7.82
CA SER A 603 3.28 18.22 -7.45
C SER A 603 2.16 17.75 -8.38
N SER A 604 2.50 16.91 -9.36
CA SER A 604 1.55 16.29 -10.30
C SER A 604 1.12 14.91 -9.83
N LEU A 605 0.01 14.39 -10.38
CA LEU A 605 -0.53 13.12 -9.96
C LEU A 605 0.26 11.94 -10.55
N GLY A 606 0.52 10.93 -9.70
CA GLY A 606 0.94 9.60 -10.14
C GLY A 606 2.41 9.50 -10.52
N ASN A 607 3.28 10.14 -9.73
CA ASN A 607 4.74 10.00 -9.80
C ASN A 607 5.22 8.97 -8.77
N LYS A 608 6.01 8.00 -9.19
CA LYS A 608 6.46 6.89 -8.34
C LYS A 608 7.79 6.31 -8.82
N GLU A 609 8.35 5.39 -8.03
CA GLU A 609 9.54 4.60 -8.37
C GLU A 609 10.76 5.50 -8.69
N PRO A 610 11.17 6.42 -7.79
CA PRO A 610 12.33 7.26 -8.03
C PRO A 610 13.63 6.46 -7.95
N ALA A 611 14.58 6.76 -8.84
CA ALA A 611 15.95 6.25 -8.77
C ALA A 611 16.96 7.38 -8.95
N PHE A 612 17.90 7.51 -8.01
CA PHE A 612 19.00 8.46 -8.09
C PHE A 612 20.00 8.09 -9.18
N SER A 613 20.51 9.10 -9.87
CA SER A 613 21.66 8.93 -10.76
C SER A 613 22.95 8.72 -9.95
N PRO A 614 23.98 8.05 -10.52
CA PRO A 614 25.24 7.79 -9.83
C PRO A 614 25.93 9.06 -9.31
N ASN A 615 25.81 10.17 -10.04
CA ASN A 615 26.36 11.47 -9.63
C ASN A 615 25.47 12.25 -8.64
N ASN A 616 24.34 11.69 -8.20
CA ASN A 616 23.35 12.27 -7.29
C ASN A 616 22.67 13.56 -7.78
N GLN A 617 22.88 13.98 -9.03
CA GLN A 617 22.33 15.25 -9.53
C GLN A 617 20.94 15.09 -10.15
N TRP A 618 20.55 13.86 -10.51
CA TRP A 618 19.33 13.56 -11.24
C TRP A 618 18.54 12.44 -10.57
N ILE A 619 17.24 12.42 -10.83
CA ILE A 619 16.32 11.37 -10.45
C ILE A 619 15.51 11.00 -11.68
N VAL A 620 15.44 9.70 -12.01
CA VAL A 620 14.46 9.15 -12.96
C VAL A 620 13.30 8.56 -12.18
N PHE A 621 12.12 8.59 -12.78
CA PHE A 621 10.91 8.10 -12.13
C PHE A 621 9.81 7.80 -13.13
N THR A 622 8.83 7.02 -12.69
CA THR A 622 7.62 6.75 -13.46
C THR A 622 6.59 7.85 -13.23
N SER A 623 5.98 8.38 -14.29
CA SER A 623 4.83 9.30 -14.20
C SER A 623 3.66 8.82 -15.03
N THR A 624 2.44 9.05 -14.54
CA THR A 624 1.18 8.76 -15.27
C THR A 624 0.46 10.03 -15.70
N ARG A 625 1.13 11.19 -15.63
CA ARG A 625 0.54 12.49 -15.94
C ARG A 625 0.07 12.63 -17.40
N ASP A 626 0.61 11.81 -18.30
CA ASP A 626 0.31 11.79 -19.73
C ASP A 626 -0.63 10.63 -20.14
N GLN A 627 -1.42 10.10 -19.18
CA GLN A 627 -2.40 9.01 -19.32
C GLN A 627 -1.79 7.59 -19.31
N ASN A 628 -0.78 7.30 -20.13
CA ASN A 628 0.01 6.08 -19.99
C ASN A 628 1.21 6.32 -19.05
N PRO A 629 1.71 5.27 -18.36
CA PRO A 629 2.93 5.38 -17.57
C PRO A 629 4.15 5.58 -18.47
N GLU A 630 4.96 6.60 -18.16
CA GLU A 630 6.16 6.97 -18.90
C GLU A 630 7.32 7.26 -17.94
N ILE A 631 8.55 7.11 -18.42
CA ILE A 631 9.77 7.45 -17.67
C ILE A 631 10.05 8.94 -17.83
N TYR A 632 10.18 9.59 -16.68
CA TYR A 632 10.54 10.99 -16.56
C TYR A 632 11.89 11.14 -15.86
N ILE A 633 12.55 12.26 -16.12
CA ILE A 633 13.77 12.68 -15.44
C ILE A 633 13.60 14.08 -14.85
N MET A 634 14.26 14.34 -13.72
CA MET A 634 14.34 15.65 -13.09
C MET A 634 15.69 15.82 -12.38
N THR A 635 16.06 17.05 -12.05
CA THR A 635 17.18 17.26 -11.12
C THR A 635 16.81 16.75 -9.72
N ASN A 636 17.80 16.48 -8.87
CA ASN A 636 17.58 16.07 -7.48
C ASN A 636 16.87 17.13 -6.60
N THR A 637 16.65 18.34 -7.14
CA THR A 637 15.84 19.42 -6.54
C THR A 637 14.39 19.44 -7.03
N GLY A 638 14.02 18.52 -7.93
CA GLY A 638 12.69 18.41 -8.52
C GLY A 638 12.45 19.30 -9.75
N SER A 639 13.44 20.09 -10.16
CA SER A 639 13.34 21.00 -11.31
C SER A 639 13.64 20.31 -12.65
N GLY A 640 13.17 20.91 -13.75
CA GLY A 640 13.49 20.44 -15.11
C GLY A 640 12.85 19.09 -15.49
N GLN A 641 11.65 18.80 -14.98
CA GLN A 641 10.96 17.53 -15.23
C GLN A 641 10.70 17.34 -16.74
N THR A 642 11.30 16.30 -17.32
CA THR A 642 11.26 16.02 -18.76
C THR A 642 10.85 14.57 -19.00
N ASN A 643 9.95 14.35 -19.96
CA ASN A 643 9.52 13.01 -20.37
C ASN A 643 10.57 12.38 -21.30
N LEU A 644 11.09 11.20 -20.95
CA LEU A 644 12.10 10.47 -21.71
C LEU A 644 11.50 9.44 -22.68
N THR A 645 10.26 9.01 -22.46
CA THR A 645 9.62 7.95 -23.25
C THR A 645 8.30 8.45 -23.79
N GLN A 646 8.13 8.46 -25.11
CA GLN A 646 6.90 8.91 -25.77
C GLN A 646 6.41 7.83 -26.73
N ASN A 647 5.76 6.81 -26.17
CA ASN A 647 5.27 5.67 -26.93
C ASN A 647 3.99 5.12 -26.28
N PRO A 648 3.17 4.33 -26.99
CA PRO A 648 1.89 3.86 -26.45
C PRO A 648 2.03 2.76 -25.38
N GLY A 649 3.23 2.20 -25.19
CA GLY A 649 3.51 1.23 -24.14
C GLY A 649 3.51 1.86 -22.74
N ARG A 650 3.50 1.00 -21.73
CA ARG A 650 3.68 1.36 -20.32
C ARG A 650 5.15 1.23 -20.00
N ASP A 651 5.80 2.35 -19.66
CA ASP A 651 7.19 2.35 -19.18
C ASP A 651 7.23 2.62 -17.67
N LEU A 652 7.86 1.72 -16.92
CA LEU A 652 7.84 1.72 -15.44
C LEU A 652 9.20 1.33 -14.84
N GLN A 653 9.34 1.57 -13.53
CA GLN A 653 10.42 1.06 -12.67
C GLN A 653 11.83 1.34 -13.23
N PRO A 654 12.19 2.62 -13.46
CA PRO A 654 13.49 2.96 -14.00
C PRO A 654 14.61 2.77 -12.97
N ASP A 655 15.80 2.38 -13.42
CA ASP A 655 17.03 2.31 -12.63
C ASP A 655 18.24 2.77 -13.44
N TRP A 656 19.22 3.38 -12.79
CA TRP A 656 20.39 3.96 -13.44
C TRP A 656 21.57 2.99 -13.50
N GLN A 657 22.21 2.90 -14.67
CA GLN A 657 23.49 2.22 -14.81
C GLN A 657 24.57 2.95 -13.98
N PRO A 658 25.21 2.26 -13.02
CA PRO A 658 26.40 2.77 -12.35
C PRO A 658 27.56 2.88 -13.35
N HIS A 659 28.48 3.81 -13.12
CA HIS A 659 29.73 3.80 -13.87
C HIS A 659 30.62 2.66 -13.35
N PRO A 660 31.28 1.90 -14.25
CA PRO A 660 32.51 1.23 -13.86
C PRO A 660 33.44 2.32 -13.31
N GLY A 661 33.85 2.20 -12.06
CA GLY A 661 34.63 3.25 -11.38
C GLY A 661 35.81 3.75 -12.22
N GLU A 662 36.07 5.05 -12.13
CA GLU A 662 37.40 5.59 -12.43
C GLU A 662 38.48 4.96 -11.54
#